data_AF-A0A8K0PBY5-F1
#
_entry.id   AF-A0A8K0PBY5-F1
#
_cell.length_a   1.000
_cell.length_b   1.000
_cell.length_c   1.000
_cell.angle_alpha   90.00
_cell.angle_beta   90.00
_cell.angle_gamma   90.00
#
_symmetry.space_group_name_H-M   'P 1'
#
loop_
_entity.id
_entity.type
_entity.pdbx_description
1 polymer ?
#
loop_
_entity_poly.entity_id
_entity_poly.type
_entity_poly.pdbx_seq_one_letter_code
_entity_poly.pdbx_strand_id
1 'polypeptide(L)'
;MHIQCPRLPKLTQLQSRFAASLGASLLLIAIYFILSSPRLAYAQELGSSSDAAQDTRPWLAERGLDDKSTSSRPAWDGGLPIDPWDEELGAYVEDFGLPPTEEVLINDQAEHEVPCTRCGGKLEDSSPEQEEEGKSELRKRQGTQALQDLPGNNSPGRSNITGGEIQRWIFSREDVNGPAGDVGSGLPGGFVDFEDQSTTYEERERHRKLREEEETRVRSKSKRQNQNQKTVYVAINTCSQPTWSGNGEQPDSPAQLTLFVSSSSAQVGASNAPSDQIQVPLVEGFARINVTARGDVYIAIRSPTLGNGWRGSWTYSVAASIDDYYYAANDGLPPLYLVDTDTESALLVTDNLTQADADSDEFNQWMDIKPLPFTVFAQGNNTRNNIAGMRYSYCGLTESADLQASRATSDDASAPIQMSMVTRGLGYKPKQQFVIRGLNGSSTYQAILAMYGNSSTIGDGVVGGGGKVWTATNFTTKSDGNCALLYNLTFCSSTAYSVPSNPFTFPNTTSLSSFYDTYAQDLYTNFSLSLQLIPCNTSSTARYSLSKTCDDCSRAYKEWLCAVTIPRCEDFSSTLPYLQSRNVAQAFIANDSFLPEAVLQQNHNPMWNAPSLSWASQQVLGGTFASNQSRNSRIDGEVKPGPYKELLPCEDLCFDLVRSCPSALGFACPAPGRGLEAGYGKRSEGVGVRCSFAGAVYQVAGAGRVRVGWKGVVAGVALAMAWVMV
;
A
#
# COMPACT_ATOMS: atom_id res chain seq x y z
N MET A 1 -53.89 -76.97 14.71
CA MET A 1 -54.33 -75.65 14.22
C MET A 1 -53.67 -75.40 12.87
N HIS A 2 -54.41 -75.57 11.78
CA HIS A 2 -53.93 -75.29 10.42
C HIS A 2 -54.22 -73.82 10.11
N ILE A 3 -53.18 -73.02 9.86
CA ILE A 3 -53.30 -71.63 9.39
C ILE A 3 -53.27 -71.67 7.85
N GLN A 4 -54.39 -71.30 7.23
CA GLN A 4 -54.53 -71.11 5.79
C GLN A 4 -53.82 -69.81 5.36
N CYS A 5 -52.92 -69.91 4.37
CA CYS A 5 -52.41 -68.74 3.63
C CYS A 5 -53.47 -68.24 2.64
N PRO A 6 -53.74 -66.93 2.53
CA PRO A 6 -54.66 -66.38 1.55
C PRO A 6 -54.05 -66.42 0.14
N ARG A 7 -54.80 -66.93 -0.83
CA ARG A 7 -54.46 -66.91 -2.26
C ARG A 7 -54.57 -65.48 -2.80
N LEU A 8 -53.46 -64.94 -3.31
CA LEU A 8 -53.46 -63.71 -4.13
C LEU A 8 -54.13 -63.98 -5.49
N PRO A 9 -54.91 -63.02 -6.03
CA PRO A 9 -55.58 -63.18 -7.32
C PRO A 9 -54.57 -63.23 -8.47
N LYS A 10 -54.78 -64.14 -9.43
CA LYS A 10 -53.98 -64.25 -10.66
C LYS A 10 -54.26 -63.04 -11.55
N LEU A 11 -53.40 -62.03 -11.49
CA LEU A 11 -53.39 -60.92 -12.44
C LEU A 11 -53.01 -61.45 -13.82
N THR A 12 -53.67 -60.95 -14.87
CA THR A 12 -53.32 -61.28 -16.25
C THR A 12 -51.93 -60.71 -16.59
N GLN A 13 -51.24 -61.29 -17.56
CA GLN A 13 -49.88 -60.88 -17.94
C GLN A 13 -49.81 -59.39 -18.33
N LEU A 14 -50.89 -58.85 -18.89
CA LEU A 14 -51.01 -57.43 -19.23
C LEU A 14 -51.13 -56.53 -17.99
N GLN A 15 -51.91 -56.96 -16.98
CA GLN A 15 -52.06 -56.23 -15.72
C GLN A 15 -50.79 -56.23 -14.87
N SER A 16 -50.01 -57.33 -14.91
CA SER A 16 -48.70 -57.39 -14.25
C SER A 16 -47.70 -56.42 -14.87
N ARG A 17 -47.68 -56.30 -16.21
CA ARG A 17 -46.80 -55.36 -16.91
C ARG A 17 -47.21 -53.91 -16.67
N PHE A 18 -48.50 -53.62 -16.62
CA PHE A 18 -49.01 -52.29 -16.28
C PHE A 18 -48.65 -51.90 -14.84
N ALA A 19 -48.87 -52.79 -13.87
CA ALA A 19 -48.53 -52.54 -12.47
C ALA A 19 -47.02 -52.34 -12.25
N ALA A 20 -46.18 -53.13 -12.93
CA ALA A 20 -44.73 -52.98 -12.85
C ALA A 20 -44.25 -51.66 -13.47
N SER A 21 -44.80 -51.27 -14.63
CA SER A 21 -44.46 -49.99 -15.28
C SER A 21 -44.93 -48.79 -14.46
N LEU A 22 -46.14 -48.83 -13.92
CA LEU A 22 -46.69 -47.77 -13.07
C LEU A 22 -45.86 -47.62 -11.78
N GLY A 23 -45.47 -48.73 -11.16
CA GLY A 23 -44.60 -48.74 -9.99
C GLY A 23 -43.23 -48.14 -10.27
N ALA A 24 -42.60 -48.49 -11.40
CA ALA A 24 -41.32 -47.93 -11.81
C ALA A 24 -41.41 -46.42 -12.08
N SER A 25 -42.48 -45.95 -12.74
CA SER A 25 -42.70 -44.52 -13.00
C SER A 25 -42.94 -43.73 -11.71
N LEU A 26 -43.73 -44.26 -10.77
CA LEU A 26 -43.95 -43.62 -9.47
C LEU A 26 -42.66 -43.57 -8.63
N LEU A 27 -41.82 -44.60 -8.71
CA LEU A 27 -40.54 -44.63 -8.01
C LEU A 27 -39.54 -43.61 -8.60
N LEU A 28 -39.51 -43.44 -9.92
CA LEU A 28 -38.71 -42.38 -10.56
C LEU A 28 -39.21 -40.99 -10.21
N ILE A 29 -40.54 -40.77 -10.14
CA ILE A 29 -41.12 -39.51 -9.69
C ILE A 29 -40.76 -39.25 -8.21
N ALA A 30 -40.81 -40.27 -7.35
CA ALA A 30 -40.40 -40.14 -5.96
C ALA A 30 -38.91 -39.81 -5.82
N ILE A 31 -38.03 -40.47 -6.58
CA ILE A 31 -36.58 -40.15 -6.61
C ILE A 31 -36.35 -38.73 -7.12
N TYR A 32 -37.06 -38.31 -8.16
CA TYR A 32 -37.01 -36.95 -8.67
C TYR A 32 -37.42 -35.94 -7.60
N PHE A 33 -38.51 -36.16 -6.84
CA PHE A 33 -38.91 -35.25 -5.76
C PHE A 33 -37.97 -35.28 -4.55
N ILE A 34 -37.32 -36.41 -4.26
CA ILE A 34 -36.30 -36.51 -3.20
C ILE A 34 -35.04 -35.72 -3.59
N LEU A 35 -34.59 -35.84 -4.84
CA LEU A 35 -33.39 -35.16 -5.36
C LEU A 35 -33.63 -33.68 -5.72
N SER A 36 -34.86 -33.31 -6.05
CA SER A 36 -35.24 -31.93 -6.41
C SER A 36 -35.68 -31.09 -5.21
N SER A 37 -35.63 -31.64 -4.00
CA SER A 37 -35.85 -30.86 -2.79
C SER A 37 -34.61 -29.99 -2.53
N PRO A 38 -34.73 -28.64 -2.48
CA PRO A 38 -33.61 -27.79 -2.14
C PRO A 38 -33.32 -27.98 -0.65
N ARG A 39 -32.44 -28.92 -0.32
CA ARG A 39 -31.85 -28.95 1.01
C ARG A 39 -30.88 -27.77 1.10
N LEU A 40 -31.32 -26.72 1.78
CA LEU A 40 -30.43 -25.72 2.33
C LEU A 40 -29.45 -26.46 3.25
N ALA A 41 -28.20 -26.59 2.79
CA ALA A 41 -27.11 -27.04 3.65
C ALA A 41 -26.75 -25.87 4.57
N TYR A 42 -27.31 -25.86 5.78
CA TYR A 42 -26.66 -25.20 6.90
C TYR A 42 -25.63 -26.17 7.46
N ALA A 43 -24.39 -25.70 7.62
CA ALA A 43 -23.42 -26.36 8.48
C ALA A 43 -23.98 -26.34 9.90
N GLN A 44 -24.45 -27.49 10.36
CA GLN A 44 -24.87 -27.66 11.74
C GLN A 44 -23.61 -27.86 12.58
N GLU A 45 -23.28 -26.84 13.38
CA GLU A 45 -22.28 -26.96 14.44
C GLU A 45 -22.68 -28.10 15.37
N LEU A 46 -21.76 -29.03 15.62
CA LEU A 46 -21.89 -30.02 16.68
C LEU A 46 -21.71 -29.31 18.02
N GLY A 47 -22.81 -28.88 18.62
CA GLY A 47 -22.83 -28.34 19.98
C GLY A 47 -22.42 -29.39 21.00
N SER A 48 -21.34 -29.11 21.73
CA SER A 48 -20.99 -29.79 22.97
C SER A 48 -22.06 -29.52 24.02
N SER A 49 -22.65 -30.57 24.57
CA SER A 49 -23.67 -30.55 25.61
C SER A 49 -23.13 -30.07 26.97
N SER A 50 -23.72 -29.02 27.52
CA SER A 50 -23.96 -28.91 28.96
C SER A 50 -25.14 -27.96 29.24
N ASP A 51 -26.15 -28.51 29.91
CA ASP A 51 -27.46 -27.95 30.24
C ASP A 51 -27.44 -26.61 31.00
N ALA A 52 -28.41 -25.74 30.69
CA ALA A 52 -29.38 -25.24 31.67
C ALA A 52 -30.53 -24.50 30.96
N ALA A 53 -31.74 -24.99 31.20
CA ALA A 53 -32.99 -24.53 30.64
C ALA A 53 -33.40 -23.11 31.10
N GLN A 54 -34.05 -22.34 30.22
CA GLN A 54 -35.24 -21.60 30.62
C GLN A 54 -36.20 -21.31 29.46
N ASP A 55 -37.46 -21.52 29.82
CA ASP A 55 -38.69 -21.67 29.06
C ASP A 55 -39.28 -20.31 28.64
N THR A 56 -39.84 -20.21 27.43
CA THR A 56 -41.13 -19.53 27.21
C THR A 56 -41.68 -19.85 25.81
N ARG A 57 -42.87 -20.43 25.79
CA ARG A 57 -43.67 -20.78 24.60
C ARG A 57 -44.55 -19.61 24.12
N PRO A 58 -44.98 -19.64 22.84
CA PRO A 58 -45.63 -18.54 22.12
C PRO A 58 -47.18 -18.62 22.12
N TRP A 59 -47.83 -17.49 21.82
CA TRP A 59 -49.28 -17.41 21.56
C TRP A 59 -49.58 -16.97 20.11
N LEU A 60 -50.51 -17.71 19.51
CA LEU A 60 -51.06 -17.65 18.15
C LEU A 60 -52.00 -16.45 17.92
N ALA A 61 -52.18 -16.05 16.65
CA ALA A 61 -53.52 -15.96 16.04
C ALA A 61 -53.48 -15.81 14.51
N GLU A 62 -54.17 -16.72 13.83
CA GLU A 62 -54.54 -16.71 12.41
C GLU A 62 -55.74 -15.79 12.11
N ARG A 63 -55.80 -15.26 10.88
CA ARG A 63 -56.97 -14.97 10.00
C ARG A 63 -56.50 -13.96 8.93
N GLY A 64 -56.89 -14.00 7.66
CA GLY A 64 -57.84 -14.82 6.91
C GLY A 64 -57.71 -14.44 5.42
N LEU A 65 -58.11 -15.35 4.55
CA LEU A 65 -58.14 -15.24 3.09
C LEU A 65 -59.34 -14.41 2.60
N ASP A 66 -59.17 -13.65 1.50
CA ASP A 66 -60.15 -13.32 0.45
C ASP A 66 -59.46 -12.39 -0.59
N ASP A 67 -59.93 -12.19 -1.82
CA ASP A 67 -60.11 -13.08 -2.99
C ASP A 67 -59.79 -12.18 -4.22
N LYS A 68 -59.46 -12.80 -5.36
CA LYS A 68 -59.55 -12.32 -6.77
C LYS A 68 -58.95 -10.96 -7.21
N SER A 69 -58.05 -11.03 -8.20
CA SER A 69 -58.29 -10.46 -9.55
C SER A 69 -57.12 -10.69 -10.54
N THR A 70 -57.32 -11.64 -11.45
CA THR A 70 -57.13 -11.55 -12.92
C THR A 70 -55.91 -10.83 -13.51
N SER A 71 -54.96 -11.65 -13.99
CA SER A 71 -54.32 -11.64 -15.33
C SER A 71 -54.27 -10.33 -16.13
N SER A 72 -53.03 -9.88 -16.43
CA SER A 72 -52.61 -9.54 -17.80
C SER A 72 -51.08 -9.46 -17.92
N ARG A 73 -50.52 -10.32 -18.79
CA ARG A 73 -49.14 -10.22 -19.33
C ARG A 73 -49.05 -9.04 -20.32
N PRO A 74 -47.86 -8.43 -20.46
CA PRO A 74 -47.12 -8.51 -21.72
C PRO A 74 -45.68 -9.00 -21.46
N ALA A 75 -45.18 -9.99 -22.20
CA ALA A 75 -44.59 -9.87 -23.53
C ALA A 75 -43.22 -9.16 -23.48
N TRP A 76 -42.21 -10.02 -23.57
CA TRP A 76 -40.79 -9.76 -23.72
C TRP A 76 -40.50 -8.92 -24.95
N ASP A 77 -39.75 -7.83 -24.79
CA ASP A 77 -38.94 -7.25 -25.86
C ASP A 77 -37.48 -7.42 -25.51
N GLY A 78 -36.78 -8.19 -26.35
CA GLY A 78 -35.36 -8.48 -26.22
C GLY A 78 -34.52 -7.27 -26.57
N GLY A 79 -33.71 -6.82 -25.61
CA GLY A 79 -32.54 -5.99 -25.85
C GLY A 79 -31.34 -6.85 -26.27
N LEU A 80 -30.55 -6.31 -27.19
CA LEU A 80 -29.48 -6.99 -27.95
C LEU A 80 -28.37 -7.57 -27.05
N PRO A 81 -27.72 -8.67 -27.47
CA PRO A 81 -26.54 -9.22 -26.80
C PRO A 81 -25.39 -8.21 -26.85
N ILE A 82 -24.79 -7.92 -25.69
CA ILE A 82 -23.51 -7.23 -25.61
C ILE A 82 -22.43 -8.28 -25.90
N ASP A 83 -21.65 -8.01 -26.95
CA ASP A 83 -20.52 -8.81 -27.39
C ASP A 83 -19.39 -8.78 -26.32
N PRO A 84 -18.89 -9.93 -25.82
CA PRO A 84 -17.82 -9.96 -24.81
C PRO A 84 -16.40 -10.01 -25.41
N TRP A 85 -16.18 -9.44 -26.59
CA TRP A 85 -14.85 -9.38 -27.22
C TRP A 85 -14.60 -8.04 -27.92
N ASP A 86 -14.58 -6.94 -27.16
CA ASP A 86 -13.82 -5.76 -27.55
C ASP A 86 -12.42 -5.82 -26.90
N GLU A 87 -11.43 -5.55 -27.74
CA GLU A 87 -10.00 -5.85 -27.65
C GLU A 87 -9.27 -5.12 -26.51
N GLU A 88 -8.86 -5.83 -25.44
CA GLU A 88 -7.62 -5.50 -24.71
C GLU A 88 -7.11 -6.60 -23.74
N LEU A 89 -7.28 -7.88 -24.09
CA LEU A 89 -6.65 -8.99 -23.37
C LEU A 89 -6.13 -10.04 -24.35
N GLY A 90 -5.00 -9.73 -24.99
CA GLY A 90 -4.36 -10.62 -25.96
C GLY A 90 -2.84 -10.55 -25.90
N ALA A 91 -2.23 -11.26 -24.94
CA ALA A 91 -0.92 -11.92 -24.97
C ALA A 91 -0.73 -12.55 -23.57
N TYR A 92 -0.46 -13.83 -23.33
CA TYR A 92 0.39 -14.80 -24.01
C TYR A 92 -0.08 -16.24 -23.71
N VAL A 93 -0.06 -17.09 -24.73
CA VAL A 93 0.09 -18.56 -24.63
C VAL A 93 1.23 -18.92 -25.59
N GLU A 94 2.17 -19.74 -25.11
CA GLU A 94 3.23 -20.53 -25.79
C GLU A 94 4.55 -20.37 -25.02
N ASP A 95 5.42 -21.36 -24.83
CA ASP A 95 5.38 -22.82 -24.96
C ASP A 95 6.64 -23.33 -24.22
N PHE A 96 6.64 -24.62 -23.90
CA PHE A 96 7.55 -25.37 -23.05
C PHE A 96 9.04 -25.33 -23.45
N GLY A 97 9.93 -25.41 -22.44
CA GLY A 97 11.37 -25.69 -22.63
C GLY A 97 11.98 -26.45 -21.44
N LEU A 98 12.21 -27.75 -21.62
CA LEU A 98 12.95 -28.63 -20.70
C LEU A 98 14.47 -28.30 -20.69
N PRO A 99 15.21 -28.55 -19.59
CA PRO A 99 16.66 -28.29 -19.52
C PRO A 99 17.51 -29.47 -20.03
N PRO A 100 18.69 -29.23 -20.63
CA PRO A 100 19.73 -30.25 -20.74
C PRO A 100 20.78 -30.13 -19.61
N THR A 101 20.91 -31.25 -18.89
CA THR A 101 22.12 -31.91 -18.38
C THR A 101 23.41 -31.11 -18.11
N GLU A 102 23.86 -31.23 -16.86
CA GLU A 102 25.21 -31.00 -16.35
C GLU A 102 26.31 -31.66 -17.18
N GLU A 103 27.43 -30.95 -17.38
CA GLU A 103 28.75 -31.55 -17.47
C GLU A 103 29.69 -30.96 -16.41
N VAL A 104 30.28 -31.89 -15.66
CA VAL A 104 31.30 -31.73 -14.64
C VAL A 104 32.65 -31.50 -15.31
N LEU A 105 33.40 -30.49 -14.86
CA LEU A 105 34.86 -30.53 -14.96
C LEU A 105 35.51 -30.06 -13.65
N ILE A 106 36.46 -30.90 -13.25
CA ILE A 106 37.20 -30.97 -11.99
C ILE A 106 38.57 -30.26 -12.15
N ASN A 107 39.12 -29.87 -10.99
CA ASN A 107 40.53 -29.55 -10.69
C ASN A 107 41.04 -28.14 -11.08
N ASP A 108 41.93 -27.48 -10.31
CA ASP A 108 42.90 -28.00 -9.35
C ASP A 108 43.34 -26.99 -8.26
N GLN A 109 43.98 -27.56 -7.26
CA GLN A 109 44.44 -27.06 -5.95
C GLN A 109 45.51 -25.94 -5.98
N ALA A 110 45.57 -25.16 -4.87
CA ALA A 110 46.77 -24.88 -4.03
C ALA A 110 46.48 -23.64 -3.15
N GLU A 111 46.15 -23.74 -1.86
CA GLU A 111 46.98 -23.98 -0.67
C GLU A 111 48.02 -22.89 -0.27
N HIS A 112 47.82 -22.38 0.97
CA HIS A 112 48.79 -21.84 1.95
C HIS A 112 49.48 -20.50 1.58
N GLU A 113 49.74 -19.53 2.45
CA GLU A 113 49.76 -19.42 3.92
C GLU A 113 49.87 -17.93 4.30
N VAL A 114 49.35 -17.56 5.47
CA VAL A 114 49.59 -16.27 6.16
C VAL A 114 50.65 -16.55 7.24
N PRO A 115 51.61 -15.66 7.57
CA PRO A 115 51.38 -14.79 8.73
C PRO A 115 52.08 -13.42 8.76
N CYS A 116 51.48 -12.56 9.58
CA CYS A 116 51.89 -11.26 10.10
C CYS A 116 53.33 -11.16 10.65
N THR A 117 53.94 -9.97 10.62
CA THR A 117 54.59 -9.36 11.81
C THR A 117 54.72 -7.83 11.70
N ARG A 118 54.82 -7.22 12.88
CA ARG A 118 54.61 -5.83 13.29
C ARG A 118 55.94 -5.13 13.63
N CYS A 119 55.91 -3.79 13.64
CA CYS A 119 56.73 -2.82 14.41
C CYS A 119 58.16 -2.47 13.97
N GLY A 120 58.40 -1.17 13.80
CA GLY A 120 59.70 -0.52 13.99
C GLY A 120 59.71 0.91 13.47
N GLY A 121 59.70 1.91 14.37
CA GLY A 121 59.80 3.34 14.02
C GLY A 121 61.20 3.92 14.25
N LYS A 122 61.46 5.11 13.68
CA LYS A 122 62.09 6.29 14.33
C LYS A 122 62.42 7.43 13.35
N LEU A 123 61.99 8.64 13.75
CA LEU A 123 62.66 9.95 13.83
C LEU A 123 63.49 10.53 12.65
N GLU A 124 63.01 11.72 12.23
CA GLU A 124 63.70 13.01 11.96
C GLU A 124 64.84 13.09 10.93
N ASP A 125 64.62 13.89 9.87
CA ASP A 125 65.45 15.08 9.62
C ASP A 125 64.69 16.15 8.80
N SER A 126 65.28 17.34 8.81
CA SER A 126 64.74 18.69 8.67
C SER A 126 64.78 19.28 7.24
N SER A 127 63.91 20.29 7.07
CA SER A 127 63.73 21.41 6.09
C SER A 127 64.87 21.79 5.12
N PRO A 128 64.67 22.67 4.09
CA PRO A 128 63.59 23.66 3.91
C PRO A 128 63.05 23.81 2.47
N GLU A 129 61.92 24.53 2.31
CA GLU A 129 61.79 25.63 1.32
C GLU A 129 60.41 26.29 1.45
N GLN A 130 60.41 27.43 2.14
CA GLN A 130 59.36 28.44 2.12
C GLN A 130 59.58 29.31 0.89
N GLU A 131 58.74 29.20 -0.14
CA GLU A 131 58.59 30.30 -1.10
C GLU A 131 57.28 30.29 -1.92
N GLU A 132 56.14 29.86 -1.39
CA GLU A 132 54.84 30.12 -2.08
C GLU A 132 53.63 30.44 -1.18
N GLU A 133 53.82 30.62 0.13
CA GLU A 133 52.72 30.97 1.05
C GLU A 133 52.31 32.46 1.03
N GLY A 134 53.06 33.31 0.31
CA GLY A 134 52.88 34.78 0.35
C GLY A 134 51.79 35.37 -0.55
N LYS A 135 51.18 34.58 -1.45
CA LYS A 135 50.15 35.09 -2.40
C LYS A 135 48.71 34.71 -2.03
N SER A 136 48.51 33.78 -1.10
CA SER A 136 47.18 33.33 -0.64
C SER A 136 46.58 34.27 0.43
N GLU A 137 47.41 34.84 1.30
CA GLU A 137 46.96 35.63 2.45
C GLU A 137 46.49 37.07 2.11
N LEU A 138 46.92 37.65 0.98
CA LEU A 138 46.62 39.04 0.63
C LEU A 138 45.25 39.28 -0.04
N ARG A 139 44.46 38.22 -0.32
CA ARG A 139 43.06 38.35 -0.79
C ARG A 139 42.03 38.44 0.35
N LYS A 140 42.42 38.24 1.61
CA LYS A 140 41.49 38.18 2.76
C LYS A 140 41.10 39.52 3.39
N ARG A 141 41.41 40.66 2.78
CA ARG A 141 41.04 41.97 3.34
C ARG A 141 40.52 42.95 2.29
N GLN A 142 39.28 42.74 1.85
CA GLN A 142 38.43 43.82 1.37
C GLN A 142 36.95 43.48 1.62
N GLY A 143 36.25 44.39 2.29
CA GLY A 143 34.88 44.21 2.78
C GLY A 143 33.87 44.01 1.66
N THR A 144 33.45 42.76 1.51
CA THR A 144 32.28 42.29 0.77
C THR A 144 31.85 41.02 1.50
N GLN A 145 30.55 40.83 1.78
CA GLN A 145 30.04 39.63 2.48
C GLN A 145 30.75 38.37 1.95
N ALA A 146 31.43 37.63 2.85
CA ALA A 146 32.40 36.61 2.48
C ALA A 146 31.77 35.52 1.61
N LEU A 147 32.34 35.32 0.41
CA LEU A 147 32.04 34.19 -0.46
C LEU A 147 32.61 32.92 0.19
N GLN A 148 31.79 31.87 0.37
CA GLN A 148 32.21 30.60 0.96
C GLN A 148 32.37 29.53 -0.13
N ASP A 149 33.44 28.74 -0.06
CA ASP A 149 33.63 27.63 -0.99
C ASP A 149 32.72 26.45 -0.59
N LEU A 150 32.04 25.83 -1.57
CA LEU A 150 31.38 24.56 -1.32
C LEU A 150 32.44 23.46 -1.11
N PRO A 151 32.17 22.44 -0.27
CA PRO A 151 33.17 21.42 0.04
C PRO A 151 33.61 20.54 -1.15
N GLY A 152 32.81 20.47 -2.22
CA GLY A 152 33.14 19.74 -3.44
C GLY A 152 31.93 19.20 -4.20
N ASN A 153 32.17 18.41 -5.25
CA ASN A 153 31.13 17.73 -6.02
C ASN A 153 30.35 16.72 -5.15
N ASN A 154 29.02 16.82 -5.13
CA ASN A 154 28.15 16.01 -4.27
C ASN A 154 28.46 16.14 -2.76
N SER A 155 29.02 17.27 -2.33
CA SER A 155 29.33 17.52 -0.92
C SER A 155 28.57 18.77 -0.43
N PRO A 156 27.65 18.64 0.54
CA PRO A 156 26.80 19.74 0.96
C PRO A 156 27.53 20.74 1.88
N GLY A 157 27.33 22.04 1.64
CA GLY A 157 27.66 23.11 2.57
C GLY A 157 26.48 23.41 3.50
N ARG A 158 26.72 23.45 4.81
CA ARG A 158 25.70 23.73 5.83
C ARG A 158 26.00 25.05 6.55
N SER A 159 24.98 25.90 6.71
CA SER A 159 25.13 27.19 7.40
C SER A 159 23.83 27.66 8.05
N ASN A 160 23.97 28.55 9.03
CA ASN A 160 22.88 29.22 9.70
C ASN A 160 22.72 30.63 9.11
N ILE A 161 21.49 31.05 8.82
CA ILE A 161 21.18 32.36 8.24
C ILE A 161 20.11 33.08 9.06
N THR A 162 20.40 34.33 9.41
CA THR A 162 19.47 35.20 10.16
C THR A 162 18.51 35.92 9.22
N GLY A 163 17.41 36.49 9.72
CA GLY A 163 16.39 37.12 8.87
C GLY A 163 16.86 38.36 8.11
N GLY A 164 16.57 38.41 6.81
CA GLY A 164 16.97 39.49 5.90
C GLY A 164 18.43 39.44 5.44
N GLU A 165 19.15 38.36 5.74
CA GLU A 165 20.54 38.15 5.35
C GLU A 165 20.64 37.47 3.97
N ILE A 166 21.78 37.66 3.31
CA ILE A 166 22.15 36.95 2.09
C ILE A 166 23.52 36.31 2.31
N GLN A 167 23.61 35.00 2.13
CA GLN A 167 24.86 34.25 2.15
C GLN A 167 25.20 33.76 0.75
N ARG A 168 26.49 33.71 0.42
CA ARG A 168 26.97 33.38 -0.93
C ARG A 168 27.97 32.23 -0.88
N TRP A 169 27.82 31.32 -1.83
CA TRP A 169 28.67 30.17 -2.04
C TRP A 169 29.24 30.18 -3.45
N ILE A 170 30.38 29.53 -3.62
CA ILE A 170 31.01 29.27 -4.91
C ILE A 170 31.23 27.77 -5.07
N PHE A 171 30.78 27.24 -6.19
CA PHE A 171 31.19 25.93 -6.69
C PHE A 171 32.30 26.19 -7.70
N SER A 172 33.53 25.79 -7.36
CA SER A 172 34.71 26.21 -8.08
C SER A 172 34.76 25.59 -9.48
N ARG A 173 35.46 26.25 -10.41
CA ARG A 173 35.78 25.67 -11.71
C ARG A 173 36.49 24.31 -11.61
N GLU A 174 37.26 24.10 -10.55
CA GLU A 174 37.97 22.83 -10.30
C GLU A 174 36.96 21.71 -10.02
N ASP A 175 35.94 21.98 -9.19
CA ASP A 175 34.88 21.02 -8.89
C ASP A 175 33.97 20.77 -10.10
N VAL A 176 33.63 21.82 -10.85
CA VAL A 176 32.87 21.69 -12.11
C VAL A 176 33.62 20.74 -13.05
N ASN A 177 34.94 20.91 -13.18
CA ASN A 177 35.76 20.08 -14.05
C ASN A 177 36.31 18.82 -13.37
N GLY A 178 35.91 18.57 -12.12
CA GLY A 178 36.37 17.49 -11.28
C GLY A 178 35.83 16.12 -11.70
N PRO A 179 36.22 15.08 -10.95
CA PRO A 179 35.72 13.71 -11.15
C PRO A 179 34.23 13.60 -10.79
N ALA A 180 33.56 12.65 -11.42
CA ALA A 180 32.20 12.25 -11.08
C ALA A 180 32.14 11.65 -9.67
N GLY A 181 31.00 11.80 -9.00
CA GLY A 181 30.73 11.19 -7.70
C GLY A 181 30.52 9.68 -7.77
N ASP A 182 30.45 9.05 -6.60
CA ASP A 182 30.11 7.64 -6.48
C ASP A 182 28.59 7.45 -6.64
N VAL A 183 28.19 6.58 -7.58
CA VAL A 183 26.79 6.24 -7.84
C VAL A 183 26.33 5.08 -6.96
N GLY A 184 27.26 4.31 -6.38
CA GLY A 184 26.96 3.09 -5.65
C GLY A 184 26.42 1.98 -6.55
N SER A 185 25.96 0.87 -5.95
CA SER A 185 25.35 -0.25 -6.66
C SER A 185 23.95 0.05 -7.18
N GLY A 186 23.30 1.10 -6.65
CA GLY A 186 21.90 1.41 -6.91
C GLY A 186 20.95 0.36 -6.31
N LEU A 187 19.67 0.53 -6.62
CA LEU A 187 18.59 -0.37 -6.20
C LEU A 187 18.32 -1.45 -7.27
N PRO A 188 17.83 -2.65 -6.87
CA PRO A 188 17.62 -3.77 -7.78
C PRO A 188 16.76 -3.40 -9.00
N GLY A 189 17.13 -3.94 -10.16
CA GLY A 189 16.44 -3.68 -11.43
C GLY A 189 16.49 -2.22 -11.90
N GLY A 190 17.46 -1.42 -11.44
CA GLY A 190 17.62 -0.02 -11.85
C GLY A 190 16.45 0.86 -11.42
N PHE A 191 15.98 0.69 -10.18
CA PHE A 191 14.91 1.52 -9.62
C PHE A 191 15.38 2.98 -9.46
N VAL A 192 14.54 3.91 -9.92
CA VAL A 192 14.80 5.37 -9.86
C VAL A 192 13.68 6.09 -9.09
N ASP A 193 12.43 5.78 -9.43
CA ASP A 193 11.25 6.26 -8.72
C ASP A 193 10.09 5.26 -8.89
N PHE A 194 9.07 5.41 -8.05
CA PHE A 194 7.83 4.61 -8.11
C PHE A 194 7.00 4.93 -9.36
N GLU A 195 7.00 6.18 -9.83
CA GLU A 195 6.30 6.57 -11.07
C GLU A 195 6.83 5.76 -12.29
N ASP A 196 8.13 5.47 -12.33
CA ASP A 196 8.75 4.67 -13.40
C ASP A 196 8.34 3.18 -13.31
N GLN A 197 8.02 2.66 -12.12
CA GLN A 197 7.59 1.27 -11.91
C GLN A 197 6.13 1.01 -12.33
N SER A 198 5.34 2.06 -12.53
CA SER A 198 3.94 1.94 -12.95
C SER A 198 3.79 1.59 -14.44
N THR A 199 4.87 1.65 -15.21
CA THR A 199 4.90 1.34 -16.65
C THR A 199 5.13 -0.16 -16.90
N THR A 200 4.61 -0.67 -18.02
CA THR A 200 4.81 -2.08 -18.40
C THR A 200 6.30 -2.40 -18.58
N TYR A 201 6.72 -3.66 -18.39
CA TYR A 201 8.11 -4.07 -18.59
C TYR A 201 8.64 -3.67 -19.97
N GLU A 202 7.84 -3.84 -21.02
CA GLU A 202 8.19 -3.47 -22.40
C GLU A 202 8.33 -1.95 -22.61
N GLU A 203 7.51 -1.13 -21.96
CA GLU A 203 7.66 0.33 -21.96
C GLU A 203 8.87 0.78 -21.16
N ARG A 204 9.12 0.17 -20.00
CA ARG A 204 10.28 0.46 -19.17
C ARG A 204 11.58 0.10 -19.88
N GLU A 205 11.62 -1.03 -20.56
CA GLU A 205 12.76 -1.47 -21.36
C GLU A 205 12.95 -0.57 -22.59
N ARG A 206 11.86 -0.12 -23.22
CA ARG A 206 11.94 0.91 -24.27
C ARG A 206 12.45 2.23 -23.71
N HIS A 207 11.98 2.70 -22.56
CA HIS A 207 12.46 3.93 -21.92
C HIS A 207 13.92 3.81 -21.50
N ARG A 208 14.35 2.64 -21.01
CA ARG A 208 15.75 2.34 -20.68
C ARG A 208 16.61 2.41 -21.93
N LYS A 209 16.23 1.72 -23.01
CA LYS A 209 16.92 1.78 -24.30
C LYS A 209 16.94 3.18 -24.88
N LEU A 210 15.85 3.93 -24.76
CA LEU A 210 15.78 5.33 -25.19
C LEU A 210 16.69 6.23 -24.34
N ARG A 211 16.74 6.04 -23.02
CA ARG A 211 17.70 6.75 -22.13
C ARG A 211 19.13 6.36 -22.46
N GLU A 212 19.45 5.09 -22.65
CA GLU A 212 20.79 4.64 -23.04
C GLU A 212 21.19 5.15 -24.44
N GLU A 213 20.25 5.17 -25.39
CA GLU A 213 20.43 5.77 -26.71
C GLU A 213 20.58 7.29 -26.63
N GLU A 214 19.84 7.95 -25.75
CA GLU A 214 19.94 9.39 -25.52
C GLU A 214 21.23 9.75 -24.81
N GLU A 215 21.65 8.99 -23.80
CA GLU A 215 22.94 9.11 -23.12
C GLU A 215 24.11 8.85 -24.08
N THR A 216 24.02 7.83 -24.95
CA THR A 216 25.04 7.59 -25.97
C THR A 216 25.02 8.65 -27.08
N ARG A 217 23.86 9.20 -27.45
CA ARG A 217 23.73 10.35 -28.36
C ARG A 217 24.25 11.64 -27.73
N VAL A 218 24.00 11.89 -26.45
CA VAL A 218 24.51 13.03 -25.69
C VAL A 218 26.02 12.87 -25.50
N ARG A 219 26.52 11.67 -25.19
CA ARG A 219 27.95 11.37 -25.06
C ARG A 219 28.69 11.49 -26.40
N SER A 220 28.06 11.12 -27.52
CA SER A 220 28.63 11.27 -28.87
C SER A 220 28.51 12.71 -29.41
N LYS A 221 27.46 13.47 -29.05
CA LYS A 221 27.36 14.92 -29.33
C LYS A 221 28.29 15.74 -28.44
N SER A 222 28.47 15.40 -27.18
CA SER A 222 29.44 16.00 -26.24
C SER A 222 30.88 15.81 -26.72
N LYS A 223 31.19 14.69 -27.38
CA LYS A 223 32.48 14.49 -28.07
C LYS A 223 32.68 15.37 -29.31
N ARG A 224 31.65 16.03 -29.85
CA ARG A 224 31.75 16.85 -31.09
C ARG A 224 31.28 18.30 -30.98
N GLN A 225 30.58 18.71 -29.91
CA GLN A 225 30.20 20.11 -29.66
C GLN A 225 30.38 20.47 -28.16
N ASN A 226 31.33 21.37 -27.88
CA ASN A 226 31.71 21.93 -26.57
C ASN A 226 32.31 20.97 -25.53
N GLN A 227 33.60 20.68 -25.65
CA GLN A 227 34.43 20.06 -24.59
C GLN A 227 34.54 20.89 -23.28
N ASN A 228 33.91 22.06 -23.17
CA ASN A 228 34.13 23.03 -22.08
C ASN A 228 32.87 23.45 -21.30
N GLN A 229 31.68 22.89 -21.55
CA GLN A 229 30.45 23.21 -20.79
C GLN A 229 29.91 21.97 -20.09
N LYS A 230 29.68 22.07 -18.78
CA LYS A 230 29.05 21.03 -17.96
C LYS A 230 27.76 21.55 -17.33
N THR A 231 26.80 20.67 -17.12
CA THR A 231 25.58 20.98 -16.35
C THR A 231 25.91 20.81 -14.87
N VAL A 232 25.55 21.81 -14.07
CA VAL A 232 25.68 21.80 -12.62
C VAL A 232 24.29 21.79 -12.00
N TYR A 233 24.01 20.79 -11.20
CA TYR A 233 22.79 20.57 -10.46
C TYR A 233 22.96 21.14 -9.04
N VAL A 234 22.20 22.17 -8.70
CA VAL A 234 22.19 22.79 -7.38
C VAL A 234 20.88 22.46 -6.68
N ALA A 235 20.96 21.93 -5.47
CA ALA A 235 19.80 21.64 -4.63
C ALA A 235 20.04 22.10 -3.20
N ILE A 236 18.96 22.45 -2.51
CA ILE A 236 18.99 22.97 -1.15
C ILE A 236 17.85 22.39 -0.31
N ASN A 237 18.17 22.05 0.94
CA ASN A 237 17.24 21.66 1.98
C ASN A 237 17.35 22.60 3.19
N THR A 238 16.20 22.98 3.76
CA THR A 238 16.12 23.70 5.04
C THR A 238 16.05 22.67 6.18
N CYS A 239 17.05 22.63 7.05
CA CYS A 239 17.14 21.66 8.14
C CYS A 239 16.49 22.14 9.44
N SER A 240 16.48 23.45 9.69
CA SER A 240 15.70 24.03 10.78
C SER A 240 15.19 25.41 10.41
N GLN A 241 14.10 25.81 11.07
CA GLN A 241 13.40 27.07 10.80
C GLN A 241 13.09 27.82 12.10
N PRO A 242 12.87 29.14 12.03
CA PRO A 242 12.43 29.93 13.17
C PRO A 242 11.15 29.40 13.79
N THR A 243 11.03 29.53 15.11
CA THR A 243 9.84 29.11 15.87
C THR A 243 8.94 30.30 16.18
N TRP A 244 7.63 30.06 16.18
CA TRP A 244 6.65 31.07 16.55
C TRP A 244 6.58 31.20 18.07
N SER A 245 6.69 32.42 18.57
CA SER A 245 6.54 32.76 20.00
C SER A 245 5.81 34.09 20.20
N GLY A 246 5.02 34.50 19.19
CA GLY A 246 4.22 35.71 19.21
C GLY A 246 2.91 35.55 19.98
N ASN A 247 2.33 36.69 20.36
CA ASN A 247 0.99 36.73 20.94
C ASN A 247 -0.05 36.74 19.81
N GLY A 248 -0.85 35.69 19.66
CA GLY A 248 -1.89 35.58 18.63
C GLY A 248 -1.95 34.20 17.96
N GLU A 249 -2.78 34.09 16.92
CA GLU A 249 -2.89 32.88 16.10
C GLU A 249 -1.59 32.62 15.35
N GLN A 250 -1.04 31.41 15.49
CA GLN A 250 0.21 31.02 14.86
C GLN A 250 0.02 30.91 13.34
N PRO A 251 0.84 31.57 12.51
CA PRO A 251 0.81 31.36 11.07
C PRO A 251 1.25 29.92 10.70
N ASP A 252 0.70 29.38 9.62
CA ASP A 252 0.88 27.97 9.21
C ASP A 252 2.36 27.54 9.05
N SER A 253 3.23 28.42 8.53
CA SER A 253 4.66 28.15 8.41
C SER A 253 5.46 29.46 8.33
N PRO A 254 6.74 29.48 8.73
CA PRO A 254 7.59 30.65 8.50
C PRO A 254 7.84 30.85 7.00
N ALA A 255 8.15 32.09 6.63
CA ALA A 255 8.54 32.43 5.27
C ALA A 255 9.76 31.60 4.84
N GLN A 256 9.72 31.11 3.60
CA GLN A 256 10.72 30.19 3.06
C GLN A 256 11.96 30.94 2.55
N LEU A 257 13.11 30.25 2.54
CA LEU A 257 14.33 30.78 1.93
C LEU A 257 14.18 30.90 0.41
N THR A 258 15.07 31.65 -0.23
CA THR A 258 15.13 31.73 -1.70
C THR A 258 16.53 31.42 -2.20
N LEU A 259 16.63 30.51 -3.16
CA LEU A 259 17.85 30.14 -3.86
C LEU A 259 18.06 31.03 -5.08
N PHE A 260 19.30 31.48 -5.28
CA PHE A 260 19.74 32.20 -6.46
C PHE A 260 20.99 31.54 -7.03
N VAL A 261 21.07 31.41 -8.35
CA VAL A 261 22.26 30.85 -9.01
C VAL A 261 22.62 31.69 -10.23
N SER A 262 23.91 31.93 -10.44
CA SER A 262 24.47 32.62 -11.61
C SER A 262 25.81 31.98 -11.99
N SER A 263 26.11 31.97 -13.29
CA SER A 263 27.38 31.49 -13.83
C SER A 263 28.35 32.63 -14.20
N SER A 264 27.90 33.88 -14.08
CA SER A 264 28.63 35.05 -14.58
C SER A 264 29.24 35.92 -13.49
N SER A 265 28.66 35.96 -12.29
CA SER A 265 29.06 36.93 -11.26
C SER A 265 28.78 36.49 -9.83
N ALA A 266 29.72 36.82 -8.94
CA ALA A 266 29.60 36.69 -7.49
C ALA A 266 28.57 37.67 -6.86
N GLN A 267 28.04 38.64 -7.63
CA GLN A 267 27.00 39.58 -7.15
C GLN A 267 25.59 38.98 -7.16
N VAL A 268 25.47 37.65 -7.25
CA VAL A 268 24.21 36.92 -7.17
C VAL A 268 23.44 37.26 -5.87
N GLY A 269 22.14 37.48 -6.01
CA GLY A 269 21.23 37.90 -4.93
C GLY A 269 21.33 39.37 -4.51
N ALA A 270 22.28 40.16 -5.04
CA ALA A 270 22.41 41.59 -4.74
C ALA A 270 21.35 42.45 -5.46
N SER A 271 21.22 43.72 -5.06
CA SER A 271 20.34 44.69 -5.73
C SER A 271 20.70 44.91 -7.21
N ASN A 272 22.01 44.84 -7.53
CA ASN A 272 22.53 44.86 -8.89
C ASN A 272 22.80 43.41 -9.35
N ALA A 273 21.75 42.61 -9.44
CA ALA A 273 21.85 41.20 -9.80
C ALA A 273 22.38 41.01 -11.25
N PRO A 274 23.14 39.94 -11.52
CA PRO A 274 23.55 39.61 -12.88
C PRO A 274 22.35 39.17 -13.72
N SER A 275 22.41 39.42 -15.03
CA SER A 275 21.29 39.15 -15.94
C SER A 275 20.98 37.67 -16.15
N ASP A 276 21.95 36.79 -15.89
CA ASP A 276 21.79 35.33 -15.97
C ASP A 276 21.34 34.70 -14.63
N GLN A 277 21.04 35.53 -13.62
CA GLN A 277 20.57 35.04 -12.33
C GLN A 277 19.22 34.37 -12.46
N ILE A 278 19.12 33.16 -11.91
CA ILE A 278 17.84 32.46 -11.76
C ILE A 278 17.47 32.44 -10.29
N GLN A 279 16.23 32.78 -9.98
CA GLN A 279 15.66 32.81 -8.64
C GLN A 279 14.65 31.67 -8.48
N VAL A 280 14.82 30.88 -7.42
CA VAL A 280 13.90 29.78 -7.07
C VAL A 280 13.53 29.89 -5.59
N PRO A 281 12.28 30.25 -5.25
CA PRO A 281 11.82 30.18 -3.85
C PRO A 281 11.74 28.71 -3.41
N LEU A 282 12.10 28.44 -2.16
CA LEU A 282 11.94 27.10 -1.59
C LEU A 282 10.45 26.82 -1.33
N VAL A 283 10.05 25.57 -1.58
CA VAL A 283 8.72 25.05 -1.27
C VAL A 283 8.89 23.93 -0.27
N GLU A 284 8.25 24.07 0.90
CA GLU A 284 8.34 23.07 1.99
C GLU A 284 9.80 22.69 2.31
N GLY A 285 10.68 23.69 2.31
CA GLY A 285 12.10 23.54 2.67
C GLY A 285 12.99 22.98 1.56
N PHE A 286 12.50 22.81 0.33
CA PHE A 286 13.29 22.28 -0.79
C PHE A 286 13.28 23.21 -2.00
N ALA A 287 14.42 23.30 -2.69
CA ALA A 287 14.51 23.84 -4.05
C ALA A 287 15.63 23.15 -4.85
N ARG A 288 15.46 23.12 -6.17
CA ARG A 288 16.46 22.60 -7.11
C ARG A 288 16.52 23.43 -8.37
N ILE A 289 17.70 23.48 -8.98
CA ILE A 289 17.95 24.19 -10.24
C ILE A 289 19.17 23.60 -10.95
N ASN A 290 19.15 23.57 -12.29
CA ASN A 290 20.32 23.23 -13.09
C ASN A 290 20.81 24.45 -13.88
N VAL A 291 22.12 24.57 -14.05
CA VAL A 291 22.76 25.63 -14.83
C VAL A 291 23.89 25.05 -15.66
N THR A 292 24.11 25.57 -16.87
CA THR A 292 25.26 25.18 -17.69
C THR A 292 26.41 26.15 -17.43
N ALA A 293 27.56 25.63 -16.97
CA ALA A 293 28.71 26.45 -16.61
C ALA A 293 30.01 25.95 -17.27
N ARG A 294 30.94 26.88 -17.51
CA ARG A 294 32.33 26.60 -17.96
C ARG A 294 33.35 26.79 -16.85
N GLY A 295 33.00 27.61 -15.87
CA GLY A 295 33.84 28.04 -14.77
C GLY A 295 33.05 28.01 -13.48
N ASP A 296 33.37 28.91 -12.56
CA ASP A 296 32.73 29.00 -11.26
C ASP A 296 31.22 29.18 -11.38
N VAL A 297 30.47 28.55 -10.47
CA VAL A 297 29.05 28.77 -10.28
C VAL A 297 28.85 29.46 -8.95
N TYR A 298 28.20 30.63 -8.98
CA TYR A 298 27.91 31.43 -7.80
C TYR A 298 26.48 31.16 -7.34
N ILE A 299 26.33 30.83 -6.06
CA ILE A 299 25.05 30.49 -5.44
C ILE A 299 24.81 31.49 -4.31
N ALA A 300 23.60 32.03 -4.19
CA ALA A 300 23.19 32.81 -3.03
C ALA A 300 21.93 32.23 -2.41
N ILE A 301 21.89 32.29 -1.08
CA ILE A 301 20.71 31.97 -0.28
C ILE A 301 20.30 33.25 0.42
N ARG A 302 19.05 33.66 0.19
CA ARG A 302 18.46 34.81 0.88
C ARG A 302 17.40 34.33 1.85
N SER A 303 17.49 34.81 3.09
CA SER A 303 16.42 34.64 4.05
C SER A 303 15.40 35.78 3.92
N PRO A 304 14.11 35.49 4.17
CA PRO A 304 13.11 36.54 4.30
C PRO A 304 13.36 37.34 5.59
N THR A 305 12.83 38.57 5.64
CA THR A 305 12.80 39.34 6.88
C THR A 305 11.92 38.63 7.90
N LEU A 306 12.42 38.41 9.11
CA LEU A 306 11.64 37.81 10.19
C LEU A 306 10.46 38.72 10.55
N GLY A 307 9.24 38.20 10.40
CA GLY A 307 8.04 38.90 10.84
C GLY A 307 7.92 38.95 12.37
N ASN A 308 7.12 39.90 12.89
CA ASN A 308 6.85 40.02 14.32
C ASN A 308 6.31 38.69 14.88
N GLY A 309 6.94 38.17 15.96
CA GLY A 309 6.52 36.94 16.65
C GLY A 309 7.37 35.71 16.31
N TRP A 310 8.15 35.73 15.24
CA TRP A 310 9.11 34.66 14.92
C TRP A 310 10.45 34.89 15.64
N ARG A 311 11.05 33.81 16.15
CA ARG A 311 12.37 33.83 16.81
C ARG A 311 13.27 32.72 16.27
N GLY A 312 14.57 32.99 16.25
CA GLY A 312 15.58 32.05 15.77
C GLY A 312 16.07 32.37 14.37
N SER A 313 16.68 31.38 13.74
CA SER A 313 17.32 31.45 12.42
C SER A 313 16.94 30.23 11.61
N TRP A 314 17.21 30.28 10.31
CA TRP A 314 17.15 29.08 9.48
C TRP A 314 18.50 28.40 9.46
N THR A 315 18.51 27.07 9.45
CA THR A 315 19.68 26.28 9.08
C THR A 315 19.38 25.63 7.75
N TYR A 316 20.27 25.75 6.77
CA TYR A 316 20.11 25.13 5.47
C TYR A 316 21.35 24.33 5.09
N SER A 317 21.15 23.39 4.17
CA SER A 317 22.19 22.60 3.54
C SER A 317 22.03 22.71 2.03
N VAL A 318 23.04 23.24 1.35
CA VAL A 318 23.07 23.44 -0.10
C VAL A 318 24.17 22.58 -0.70
N ALA A 319 23.90 21.93 -1.81
CA ALA A 319 24.86 21.10 -2.52
C ALA A 319 24.83 21.40 -4.01
N ALA A 320 25.99 21.28 -4.64
CA ALA A 320 26.15 21.33 -6.08
C ALA A 320 26.77 20.02 -6.57
N SER A 321 26.35 19.59 -7.76
CA SER A 321 26.82 18.36 -8.37
C SER A 321 26.92 18.51 -9.89
N ILE A 322 27.84 17.77 -10.52
CA ILE A 322 27.93 17.64 -11.98
C ILE A 322 27.24 16.38 -12.51
N ASP A 323 26.74 15.53 -11.61
CA ASP A 323 26.22 14.19 -11.93
C ASP A 323 24.68 14.19 -11.91
N ASP A 324 24.06 14.52 -10.77
CA ASP A 324 22.62 14.68 -10.58
C ASP A 324 22.33 15.47 -9.29
N TYR A 325 21.08 15.79 -8.99
CA TYR A 325 20.70 16.48 -7.77
C TYR A 325 21.07 15.69 -6.50
N TYR A 326 21.81 16.33 -5.60
CA TYR A 326 22.16 15.75 -4.30
C TYR A 326 20.94 15.54 -3.38
N TYR A 327 19.96 16.44 -3.43
CA TYR A 327 18.67 16.32 -2.75
C TYR A 327 17.54 16.20 -3.77
N ALA A 328 16.58 15.33 -3.52
CA ALA A 328 15.40 15.18 -4.37
C ALA A 328 14.10 15.24 -3.57
N ALA A 329 13.06 15.80 -4.19
CA ALA A 329 11.70 15.71 -3.70
C ALA A 329 10.75 15.39 -4.86
N ASN A 330 9.73 14.58 -4.59
CA ASN A 330 8.64 14.30 -5.52
C ASN A 330 7.32 14.80 -4.91
N ASP A 331 6.68 15.74 -5.61
CA ASP A 331 5.42 16.38 -5.26
C ASP A 331 4.18 15.75 -5.93
N GLY A 332 4.37 14.58 -6.55
CA GLY A 332 3.35 13.78 -7.20
C GLY A 332 2.47 12.98 -6.24
N LEU A 333 1.89 11.88 -6.73
CA LEU A 333 1.10 10.99 -5.87
C LEU A 333 2.01 10.29 -4.86
N PRO A 334 1.62 10.21 -3.57
CA PRO A 334 2.43 9.54 -2.58
C PRO A 334 2.50 8.03 -2.89
N PRO A 335 3.69 7.44 -3.04
CA PRO A 335 3.85 5.99 -3.26
C PRO A 335 3.80 5.21 -1.94
N LEU A 336 3.03 5.72 -0.96
CA LEU A 336 2.85 5.17 0.37
C LEU A 336 1.35 5.02 0.59
N TYR A 337 0.92 3.82 0.96
CA TYR A 337 -0.48 3.47 1.09
C TYR A 337 -0.77 2.99 2.50
N LEU A 338 -1.85 3.50 3.08
CA LEU A 338 -2.37 3.01 4.34
C LEU A 338 -3.01 1.64 4.10
N VAL A 339 -2.54 0.61 4.81
CA VAL A 339 -3.22 -0.68 4.85
C VAL A 339 -4.37 -0.59 5.83
N ASP A 340 -4.10 -0.37 7.13
CA ASP A 340 -5.11 -0.21 8.18
C ASP A 340 -4.53 0.46 9.43
N THR A 341 -5.40 0.86 10.35
CA THR A 341 -5.05 1.43 11.68
C THR A 341 -5.78 0.70 12.80
N ASP A 342 -5.21 0.71 14.00
CA ASP A 342 -5.97 0.52 15.23
C ASP A 342 -5.92 1.81 16.07
N THR A 343 -6.15 1.73 17.38
CA THR A 343 -6.12 2.90 18.27
C THR A 343 -4.71 3.42 18.53
N GLU A 344 -3.67 2.59 18.39
CA GLU A 344 -2.31 2.92 18.84
C GLU A 344 -1.24 2.71 17.75
N SER A 345 -1.63 2.21 16.59
CA SER A 345 -0.73 1.82 15.53
C SER A 345 -1.34 1.98 14.14
N ALA A 346 -0.46 2.04 13.14
CA ALA A 346 -0.81 2.13 11.73
C ALA A 346 0.11 1.25 10.89
N LEU A 347 -0.45 0.59 9.89
CA LEU A 347 0.27 -0.19 8.91
C LEU A 347 0.27 0.51 7.57
N LEU A 348 1.45 0.78 7.02
CA LEU A 348 1.61 1.35 5.69
C LEU A 348 2.52 0.47 4.84
N VAL A 349 2.35 0.55 3.53
CA VAL A 349 3.19 -0.15 2.55
C VAL A 349 3.53 0.78 1.39
N THR A 350 4.68 0.58 0.77
CA THR A 350 5.01 1.24 -0.50
C THR A 350 4.16 0.70 -1.64
N ASP A 351 4.23 1.39 -2.79
CA ASP A 351 3.88 0.77 -4.06
C ASP A 351 4.81 -0.42 -4.39
N ASN A 352 4.48 -1.19 -5.42
CA ASN A 352 5.30 -2.27 -5.95
C ASN A 352 6.70 -1.74 -6.29
N LEU A 353 7.73 -2.36 -5.71
CA LEU A 353 9.13 -1.99 -5.92
C LEU A 353 9.67 -2.49 -7.26
N THR A 354 9.04 -3.53 -7.80
CA THR A 354 9.35 -4.11 -9.11
C THR A 354 8.11 -4.78 -9.69
N GLN A 355 8.07 -4.90 -11.02
CA GLN A 355 7.10 -5.73 -11.74
C GLN A 355 7.64 -7.13 -12.04
N ALA A 356 8.87 -7.45 -11.62
CA ALA A 356 9.50 -8.74 -11.86
C ALA A 356 8.74 -9.90 -11.20
N ASP A 357 8.81 -11.08 -11.81
CA ASP A 357 8.11 -12.27 -11.34
C ASP A 357 8.82 -12.92 -10.14
N ALA A 358 8.08 -13.72 -9.37
CA ALA A 358 8.52 -14.22 -8.07
C ALA A 358 9.75 -15.15 -8.14
N ASP A 359 10.04 -15.69 -9.31
CA ASP A 359 11.18 -16.56 -9.63
C ASP A 359 12.40 -15.79 -10.15
N SER A 360 12.28 -14.49 -10.40
CA SER A 360 13.37 -13.66 -10.92
C SER A 360 14.44 -13.33 -9.87
N ASP A 361 15.67 -13.12 -10.32
CA ASP A 361 16.77 -12.67 -9.46
C ASP A 361 16.49 -11.29 -8.87
N GLU A 362 15.88 -10.37 -9.64
CA GLU A 362 15.51 -9.05 -9.15
C GLU A 362 14.51 -9.11 -7.99
N PHE A 363 13.56 -10.05 -8.04
CA PHE A 363 12.60 -10.27 -6.95
C PHE A 363 13.32 -10.69 -5.66
N ASN A 364 14.22 -11.66 -5.77
CA ASN A 364 14.99 -12.16 -4.62
C ASN A 364 15.92 -11.06 -4.06
N GLN A 365 16.57 -10.29 -4.94
CA GLN A 365 17.37 -9.13 -4.53
C GLN A 365 16.57 -8.10 -3.73
N TRP A 366 15.31 -7.83 -4.11
CA TRP A 366 14.44 -6.95 -3.35
C TRP A 366 14.06 -7.54 -1.99
N MET A 367 13.76 -8.83 -1.92
CA MET A 367 13.37 -9.47 -0.66
C MET A 367 14.52 -9.57 0.35
N ASP A 368 15.75 -9.74 -0.14
CA ASP A 368 16.95 -9.90 0.68
C ASP A 368 17.70 -8.58 0.94
N ILE A 369 17.18 -7.44 0.46
CA ILE A 369 17.88 -6.15 0.53
C ILE A 369 18.10 -5.69 2.00
N LYS A 370 19.36 -5.42 2.34
CA LYS A 370 19.76 -4.80 3.61
C LYS A 370 20.92 -3.80 3.37
N PRO A 371 20.92 -2.62 4.02
CA PRO A 371 19.85 -2.06 4.86
C PRO A 371 18.60 -1.73 4.04
N LEU A 372 17.44 -1.64 4.72
CA LEU A 372 16.20 -1.31 4.03
C LEU A 372 16.26 0.11 3.41
N PRO A 373 15.81 0.26 2.16
CA PRO A 373 16.06 1.46 1.37
C PRO A 373 15.27 2.68 1.86
N PHE A 374 13.98 2.47 2.13
CA PHE A 374 13.05 3.55 2.47
C PHE A 374 12.88 3.68 3.98
N THR A 375 12.51 4.89 4.42
CA THR A 375 12.15 5.24 5.79
C THR A 375 10.88 6.08 5.78
N VAL A 376 10.20 6.18 6.91
CA VAL A 376 8.99 7.00 7.07
C VAL A 376 9.17 7.92 8.28
N PHE A 377 8.70 9.15 8.12
CA PHE A 377 8.47 10.11 9.19
C PHE A 377 6.98 10.20 9.46
N ALA A 378 6.57 10.21 10.72
CA ALA A 378 5.17 10.39 11.10
C ALA A 378 5.00 11.60 12.02
N GLN A 379 3.97 12.39 11.73
CA GLN A 379 3.70 13.65 12.40
C GLN A 379 2.24 13.71 12.85
N GLY A 380 2.00 13.99 14.13
CA GLY A 380 0.65 14.24 14.64
C GLY A 380 0.08 15.56 14.12
N ASN A 381 -1.24 15.62 13.90
CA ASN A 381 -1.88 16.87 13.46
C ASN A 381 -1.75 17.99 14.51
N ASN A 382 -1.69 17.67 15.80
CA ASN A 382 -1.52 18.64 16.89
C ASN A 382 -0.13 19.31 16.90
N THR A 383 0.86 18.65 16.32
CA THR A 383 2.27 19.06 16.26
C THR A 383 2.68 19.41 14.81
N ARG A 384 1.72 19.45 13.87
CA ARG A 384 1.94 19.63 12.42
C ARG A 384 2.81 20.83 12.06
N ASN A 385 2.81 21.87 12.89
CA ASN A 385 3.59 23.08 12.70
C ASN A 385 5.11 22.85 12.85
N ASN A 386 5.54 21.79 13.52
CA ASN A 386 6.97 21.47 13.71
C ASN A 386 7.69 21.26 12.38
N ILE A 387 7.01 20.62 11.42
CA ILE A 387 7.55 20.32 10.08
C ILE A 387 6.94 21.20 8.98
N ALA A 388 6.04 22.12 9.31
CA ALA A 388 5.37 22.96 8.32
C ALA A 388 6.36 23.92 7.67
N GLY A 389 6.52 23.87 6.34
CA GLY A 389 7.56 24.60 5.65
C GLY A 389 8.87 23.81 5.50
N MET A 390 8.91 22.54 5.88
CA MET A 390 10.07 21.64 5.74
C MET A 390 9.69 20.22 5.27
N ARG A 391 8.46 20.00 4.77
CA ARG A 391 7.97 18.66 4.40
C ARG A 391 8.72 17.99 3.25
N TYR A 392 9.42 18.74 2.41
CA TYR A 392 10.24 18.22 1.32
C TYR A 392 11.74 18.23 1.65
N SER A 393 12.10 18.61 2.87
CA SER A 393 13.48 18.61 3.35
C SER A 393 13.78 17.37 4.18
N TYR A 394 14.66 16.49 3.69
CA TYR A 394 15.05 15.29 4.42
C TYR A 394 15.68 15.62 5.79
N CYS A 395 16.59 16.60 5.84
CA CYS A 395 17.21 17.02 7.10
C CYS A 395 16.21 17.73 8.02
N GLY A 396 15.27 18.50 7.45
CA GLY A 396 14.21 19.17 8.23
C GLY A 396 13.29 18.17 8.93
N LEU A 397 12.87 17.13 8.21
CA LEU A 397 12.10 16.03 8.78
C LEU A 397 12.87 15.25 9.84
N THR A 398 14.16 14.97 9.60
CA THR A 398 15.03 14.27 10.56
C THR A 398 15.16 15.03 11.88
N GLU A 399 15.18 16.36 11.85
CA GLU A 399 15.36 17.18 13.06
C GLU A 399 14.04 17.50 13.78
N SER A 400 12.90 17.47 13.08
CA SER A 400 11.65 18.08 13.58
C SER A 400 10.43 17.16 13.60
N ALA A 401 10.47 15.97 12.97
CA ALA A 401 9.34 15.05 12.96
C ALA A 401 9.12 14.36 14.33
N ASP A 402 7.87 14.09 14.70
CA ASP A 402 7.55 13.45 16.00
C ASP A 402 8.11 12.03 16.11
N LEU A 403 7.96 11.24 15.04
CA LEU A 403 8.36 9.85 14.96
C LEU A 403 9.20 9.61 13.70
N GLN A 404 10.30 8.88 13.86
CA GLN A 404 11.21 8.54 12.78
C GLN A 404 11.59 7.06 12.82
N ALA A 405 11.67 6.44 11.65
CA ALA A 405 12.24 5.11 11.51
C ALA A 405 13.77 5.16 11.57
N SER A 406 14.35 4.27 12.38
CA SER A 406 15.80 4.10 12.47
C SER A 406 16.23 2.89 11.65
N ARG A 407 17.25 3.07 10.80
CA ARG A 407 17.84 1.96 10.03
C ARG A 407 18.50 0.92 10.95
N ALA A 408 19.10 1.35 12.06
CA ALA A 408 19.80 0.48 13.00
C ALA A 408 18.85 -0.45 13.77
N THR A 409 17.60 -0.03 13.99
CA THR A 409 16.58 -0.79 14.73
C THR A 409 15.40 -1.16 13.81
N SER A 410 15.66 -1.32 12.52
CA SER A 410 14.63 -1.50 11.49
C SER A 410 13.73 -2.72 11.76
N ASP A 411 14.30 -3.81 12.29
CA ASP A 411 13.58 -5.05 12.59
C ASP A 411 13.20 -5.18 14.09
N ASP A 412 13.49 -4.18 14.94
CA ASP A 412 13.21 -4.23 16.38
C ASP A 412 11.71 -4.03 16.66
N ALA A 413 11.10 -4.99 17.38
CA ALA A 413 9.68 -4.96 17.75
C ALA A 413 9.30 -3.76 18.66
N SER A 414 10.28 -3.19 19.36
CA SER A 414 10.12 -2.02 20.24
C SER A 414 10.38 -0.68 19.53
N ALA A 415 10.83 -0.70 18.28
CA ALA A 415 11.05 0.53 17.53
C ALA A 415 9.71 1.27 17.30
N PRO A 416 9.71 2.62 17.36
CA PRO A 416 8.51 3.41 17.04
C PRO A 416 7.97 3.12 15.63
N ILE A 417 8.88 2.80 14.70
CA ILE A 417 8.54 2.39 13.34
C ILE A 417 9.36 1.16 12.98
N GLN A 418 8.68 0.01 12.84
CA GLN A 418 9.27 -1.24 12.37
C GLN A 418 9.15 -1.32 10.84
N MET A 419 10.19 -1.80 10.18
CA MET A 419 10.28 -1.88 8.72
C MET A 419 10.57 -3.31 8.27
N SER A 420 9.92 -3.79 7.20
CA SER A 420 10.18 -5.13 6.66
C SER A 420 9.80 -5.23 5.18
N MET A 421 10.37 -6.19 4.46
CA MET A 421 9.95 -6.52 3.09
C MET A 421 8.78 -7.51 3.10
N VAL A 422 7.80 -7.29 2.23
CA VAL A 422 6.60 -8.12 2.10
C VAL A 422 6.19 -8.30 0.64
N THR A 423 5.44 -9.36 0.36
CA THR A 423 4.93 -9.69 -1.00
C THR A 423 3.41 -9.74 -1.02
N ARG A 424 2.75 -9.08 -0.07
CA ARG A 424 1.30 -9.15 0.11
C ARG A 424 0.56 -8.31 -0.95
N GLY A 425 -0.52 -8.87 -1.46
CA GLY A 425 -1.43 -8.21 -2.39
C GLY A 425 -1.46 -8.85 -3.77
N LEU A 426 -2.26 -8.26 -4.65
CA LEU A 426 -2.38 -8.72 -6.03
C LEU A 426 -1.02 -8.69 -6.73
N GLY A 427 -0.67 -9.80 -7.39
CA GLY A 427 0.59 -9.96 -8.13
C GLY A 427 1.80 -10.37 -7.30
N TYR A 428 1.67 -10.52 -5.98
CA TYR A 428 2.74 -10.91 -5.05
C TYR A 428 4.03 -10.10 -5.18
N LYS A 429 3.94 -8.84 -5.60
CA LYS A 429 5.13 -8.02 -5.90
C LYS A 429 5.79 -7.51 -4.61
N PRO A 430 7.13 -7.40 -4.56
CA PRO A 430 7.85 -6.89 -3.39
C PRO A 430 7.44 -5.46 -3.04
N LYS A 431 7.22 -5.22 -1.76
CA LYS A 431 6.90 -3.93 -1.14
C LYS A 431 7.63 -3.80 0.18
N GLN A 432 7.88 -2.56 0.60
CA GLN A 432 8.35 -2.30 1.95
C GLN A 432 7.15 -1.93 2.85
N GLN A 433 7.06 -2.58 4.01
CA GLN A 433 6.05 -2.37 5.03
C GLN A 433 6.61 -1.53 6.19
N PHE A 434 5.76 -0.66 6.74
CA PHE A 434 6.03 0.18 7.92
C PHE A 434 4.93 -0.02 8.96
N VAL A 435 5.30 -0.47 10.16
CA VAL A 435 4.40 -0.55 11.31
C VAL A 435 4.75 0.60 12.25
N ILE A 436 3.89 1.60 12.34
CA ILE A 436 4.05 2.75 13.23
C ILE A 436 3.31 2.44 14.53
N ARG A 437 3.95 2.65 15.68
CA ARG A 437 3.41 2.38 17.02
C ARG A 437 3.47 3.62 17.92
N GLY A 438 2.76 3.58 19.04
CA GLY A 438 2.75 4.67 20.02
C GLY A 438 1.94 5.87 19.55
N LEU A 439 0.93 5.62 18.72
CA LEU A 439 -0.02 6.63 18.26
C LEU A 439 -1.15 6.80 19.29
N ASN A 440 -1.83 7.94 19.23
CA ASN A 440 -3.02 8.19 20.01
C ASN A 440 -4.25 7.80 19.19
N GLY A 441 -5.28 7.26 19.86
CA GLY A 441 -6.56 6.94 19.22
C GLY A 441 -7.31 8.18 18.75
N SER A 442 -8.22 8.01 17.78
CA SER A 442 -9.04 9.10 17.21
C SER A 442 -8.21 10.31 16.74
N SER A 443 -6.97 10.09 16.32
CA SER A 443 -6.02 11.16 15.99
C SER A 443 -5.54 11.04 14.55
N THR A 444 -5.45 12.19 13.88
CA THR A 444 -4.95 12.26 12.50
C THR A 444 -3.45 12.49 12.48
N TYR A 445 -2.79 11.76 11.59
CA TYR A 445 -1.35 11.80 11.37
C TYR A 445 -1.03 11.99 9.89
N GLN A 446 0.16 12.53 9.65
CA GLN A 446 0.76 12.66 8.34
C GLN A 446 2.02 11.78 8.29
N ALA A 447 2.05 10.79 7.40
CA ALA A 447 3.23 9.96 7.12
C ALA A 447 3.93 10.43 5.85
N ILE A 448 5.24 10.62 5.89
CA ILE A 448 6.07 11.06 4.77
C ILE A 448 7.10 9.98 4.47
N LEU A 449 7.03 9.41 3.27
CA LEU A 449 8.05 8.47 2.78
C LEU A 449 9.32 9.24 2.42
N ALA A 450 10.46 8.67 2.77
CA ALA A 450 11.76 9.19 2.40
C ALA A 450 12.76 8.06 2.15
N MET A 451 13.88 8.42 1.53
CA MET A 451 15.01 7.54 1.29
C MET A 451 16.26 8.27 1.75
N TYR A 452 17.08 7.60 2.56
CA TYR A 452 18.33 8.18 3.05
C TYR A 452 19.48 7.86 2.10
N GLY A 453 20.13 8.92 1.61
CA GLY A 453 21.10 8.84 0.50
C GLY A 453 20.49 8.30 -0.79
N ASN A 454 21.31 7.65 -1.61
CA ASN A 454 20.86 6.91 -2.79
C ASN A 454 20.49 5.44 -2.47
N SER A 455 20.25 5.15 -1.19
CA SER A 455 20.04 3.82 -0.61
C SER A 455 21.26 2.89 -0.55
N SER A 456 22.12 2.85 -1.56
CA SER A 456 23.30 1.96 -1.57
C SER A 456 24.51 2.56 -0.84
N THR A 457 24.65 3.87 -0.90
CA THR A 457 25.78 4.65 -0.39
C THR A 457 25.28 5.96 0.20
N ILE A 458 25.99 6.49 1.19
CA ILE A 458 25.60 7.71 1.92
C ILE A 458 26.81 8.64 2.09
N GLY A 459 26.53 9.93 2.21
CA GLY A 459 27.52 10.94 2.57
C GLY A 459 28.08 11.73 1.40
N ASP A 460 29.13 12.48 1.71
CA ASP A 460 29.78 13.43 0.80
C ASP A 460 30.41 12.69 -0.40
N GLY A 461 30.29 13.27 -1.59
CA GLY A 461 30.80 12.68 -2.83
C GLY A 461 29.89 11.64 -3.47
N VAL A 462 28.75 11.30 -2.85
CA VAL A 462 27.77 10.33 -3.37
C VAL A 462 26.67 11.03 -4.17
N VAL A 463 26.40 10.55 -5.38
CA VAL A 463 25.31 11.05 -6.22
C VAL A 463 23.97 10.71 -5.55
N GLY A 464 23.18 11.73 -5.22
CA GLY A 464 21.94 11.59 -4.45
C GLY A 464 22.14 11.33 -2.95
N GLY A 465 23.34 11.57 -2.41
CA GLY A 465 23.69 11.33 -0.99
C GLY A 465 22.84 12.12 0.02
N GLY A 466 22.15 13.18 -0.40
CA GLY A 466 21.28 14.01 0.43
C GLY A 466 19.90 13.43 0.70
N GLY A 467 19.52 12.36 0.01
CA GLY A 467 18.25 11.66 0.17
C GLY A 467 17.10 12.23 -0.66
N LYS A 468 15.98 11.50 -0.64
CA LYS A 468 14.77 11.79 -1.40
C LYS A 468 13.54 11.77 -0.51
N VAL A 469 12.60 12.68 -0.74
CA VAL A 469 11.34 12.78 0.02
C VAL A 469 10.15 12.78 -0.95
N TRP A 470 9.06 12.11 -0.58
CA TRP A 470 7.81 12.10 -1.35
C TRP A 470 6.70 12.86 -0.62
N THR A 471 5.63 13.18 -1.35
CA THR A 471 4.41 13.76 -0.77
C THR A 471 3.85 12.88 0.36
N ALA A 472 3.21 13.54 1.31
CA ALA A 472 2.68 12.91 2.49
C ALA A 472 1.38 12.14 2.26
N THR A 473 1.18 11.11 3.09
CA THR A 473 -0.05 10.33 3.23
C THR A 473 -0.70 10.62 4.57
N ASN A 474 -1.95 11.07 4.55
CA ASN A 474 -2.70 11.32 5.78
C ASN A 474 -3.48 10.08 6.18
N PHE A 475 -3.54 9.80 7.47
CA PHE A 475 -4.34 8.71 8.03
C PHE A 475 -4.88 9.08 9.42
N THR A 476 -5.93 8.37 9.85
CA THR A 476 -6.55 8.56 11.18
C THR A 476 -6.61 7.22 11.89
N THR A 477 -6.20 7.20 13.16
CA THR A 477 -6.32 6.04 14.03
C THR A 477 -7.75 5.81 14.47
N LYS A 478 -8.10 4.55 14.75
CA LYS A 478 -9.42 4.17 15.23
C LYS A 478 -9.69 4.72 16.64
N SER A 479 -10.95 4.76 17.05
CA SER A 479 -11.40 5.35 18.33
C SER A 479 -11.88 4.36 19.36
N ASP A 480 -12.48 3.23 18.97
CA ASP A 480 -13.34 2.46 19.87
C ASP A 480 -12.57 1.38 20.68
N GLY A 481 -11.31 1.10 20.32
CA GLY A 481 -10.45 0.10 20.97
C GLY A 481 -10.86 -1.36 20.77
N ASN A 482 -11.94 -1.58 20.00
CA ASN A 482 -12.52 -2.88 19.68
C ASN A 482 -11.88 -3.54 18.44
N CYS A 483 -10.89 -2.89 17.84
CA CYS A 483 -10.12 -3.40 16.71
C CYS A 483 -8.62 -3.35 17.04
N ALA A 484 -7.88 -4.41 16.70
CA ALA A 484 -6.42 -4.47 16.86
C ALA A 484 -5.75 -4.88 15.55
N LEU A 485 -4.64 -4.22 15.21
CA LEU A 485 -3.91 -4.45 13.98
C LEU A 485 -3.11 -5.77 14.06
N LEU A 486 -3.44 -6.74 13.20
CA LEU A 486 -2.69 -7.98 13.06
C LEU A 486 -1.93 -8.03 11.74
N TYR A 487 -0.70 -8.54 11.79
CA TYR A 487 0.16 -8.74 10.62
C TYR A 487 1.20 -9.84 10.93
N ASN A 488 1.87 -10.36 9.90
CA ASN A 488 2.86 -11.44 10.02
C ASN A 488 2.31 -12.71 10.68
N LEU A 489 1.06 -13.06 10.38
CA LEU A 489 0.48 -14.35 10.77
C LEU A 489 1.20 -15.49 10.02
N THR A 490 1.28 -16.66 10.66
CA THR A 490 2.06 -17.80 10.13
C THR A 490 1.29 -18.52 9.03
N PHE A 491 0.02 -18.85 9.29
CA PHE A 491 -0.83 -19.52 8.31
C PHE A 491 -1.46 -18.51 7.35
N CYS A 492 -2.24 -17.55 7.84
CA CYS A 492 -2.86 -16.47 7.05
C CYS A 492 -1.88 -15.33 6.76
N SER A 493 -0.73 -15.66 6.14
CA SER A 493 0.39 -14.74 5.90
C SER A 493 0.05 -13.48 5.10
N SER A 494 -1.04 -13.50 4.31
CA SER A 494 -1.53 -12.35 3.55
C SER A 494 -2.42 -11.39 4.34
N THR A 495 -2.85 -11.77 5.55
CA THR A 495 -3.66 -10.95 6.44
C THR A 495 -2.79 -9.92 7.15
N ALA A 496 -3.16 -8.66 7.00
CA ALA A 496 -2.40 -7.52 7.51
C ALA A 496 -3.34 -6.32 7.72
N TYR A 497 -4.33 -6.45 8.61
CA TYR A 497 -5.36 -5.44 8.85
C TYR A 497 -5.92 -5.56 10.27
N SER A 498 -6.75 -4.60 10.66
CA SER A 498 -7.33 -4.58 12.00
C SER A 498 -8.48 -5.56 12.11
N VAL A 499 -8.51 -6.34 13.18
CA VAL A 499 -9.50 -7.40 13.44
C VAL A 499 -10.24 -7.12 14.75
N PRO A 500 -11.44 -7.69 14.96
CA PRO A 500 -12.15 -7.50 16.22
C PRO A 500 -11.30 -8.01 17.38
N SER A 501 -11.17 -7.18 18.39
CA SER A 501 -10.32 -7.40 19.55
C SER A 501 -10.98 -6.88 20.81
N ASN A 502 -10.49 -7.37 21.94
CA ASN A 502 -10.85 -6.80 23.23
C ASN A 502 -9.59 -6.89 24.11
N PRO A 503 -9.01 -5.76 24.55
CA PRO A 503 -7.78 -5.76 25.33
C PRO A 503 -7.93 -6.41 26.72
N PHE A 504 -9.17 -6.53 27.24
CA PHE A 504 -9.44 -7.17 28.52
C PHE A 504 -9.42 -8.71 28.45
N THR A 505 -9.81 -9.29 27.31
CA THR A 505 -9.76 -10.75 27.06
C THR A 505 -8.47 -11.18 26.36
N PHE A 506 -7.94 -10.32 25.48
CA PHE A 506 -6.71 -10.52 24.73
C PHE A 506 -5.74 -9.33 24.94
N PRO A 507 -5.05 -9.25 26.09
CA PRO A 507 -4.12 -8.15 26.37
C PRO A 507 -2.82 -8.22 25.54
N ASN A 508 -2.53 -9.36 24.92
CA ASN A 508 -1.34 -9.57 24.09
C ASN A 508 -1.76 -9.82 22.64
N THR A 509 -1.25 -9.04 21.70
CA THR A 509 -1.51 -9.20 20.26
C THR A 509 -1.08 -10.56 19.73
N THR A 510 -0.09 -11.21 20.36
CA THR A 510 0.37 -12.55 19.99
C THR A 510 -0.70 -13.61 20.26
N SER A 511 -1.39 -13.54 21.41
CA SER A 511 -2.45 -14.51 21.70
C SER A 511 -3.68 -14.28 20.82
N LEU A 512 -3.99 -13.03 20.49
CA LEU A 512 -5.04 -12.69 19.52
C LEU A 512 -4.69 -13.22 18.11
N SER A 513 -3.42 -13.07 17.70
CA SER A 513 -2.93 -13.62 16.43
C SER A 513 -3.10 -15.14 16.39
N SER A 514 -2.64 -15.84 17.43
CA SER A 514 -2.80 -17.30 17.51
C SER A 514 -4.25 -17.75 17.51
N PHE A 515 -5.16 -17.01 18.17
CA PHE A 515 -6.60 -17.31 18.17
C PHE A 515 -7.18 -17.34 16.74
N TYR A 516 -6.93 -16.28 15.95
CA TYR A 516 -7.44 -16.20 14.59
C TYR A 516 -6.70 -17.15 13.62
N ASP A 517 -5.37 -17.21 13.70
CA ASP A 517 -4.54 -17.97 12.75
C ASP A 517 -4.73 -19.48 12.90
N THR A 518 -4.72 -19.97 14.14
CA THR A 518 -4.89 -21.41 14.44
C THR A 518 -6.28 -21.87 14.02
N TYR A 519 -7.31 -21.07 14.26
CA TYR A 519 -8.67 -21.42 13.86
C TYR A 519 -8.80 -21.57 12.33
N ALA A 520 -8.20 -20.65 11.56
CA ALA A 520 -8.16 -20.78 10.11
C ALA A 520 -7.35 -22.02 9.66
N GLN A 521 -6.22 -22.29 10.31
CA GLN A 521 -5.38 -23.46 10.03
C GLN A 521 -6.10 -24.79 10.30
N ASP A 522 -6.85 -24.88 11.40
CA ASP A 522 -7.61 -26.07 11.78
C ASP A 522 -8.71 -26.37 10.74
N LEU A 523 -9.45 -25.35 10.30
CA LEU A 523 -10.45 -25.48 9.24
C LEU A 523 -9.81 -25.87 7.90
N TYR A 524 -8.63 -25.33 7.60
CA TYR A 524 -7.88 -25.67 6.39
C TYR A 524 -7.41 -27.13 6.37
N THR A 525 -7.07 -27.69 7.53
CA THR A 525 -6.60 -29.08 7.64
C THR A 525 -7.66 -30.08 7.15
N ASN A 526 -8.92 -29.87 7.51
CA ASN A 526 -10.04 -30.70 7.04
C ASN A 526 -10.26 -30.60 5.52
N PHE A 527 -10.11 -29.39 4.98
CA PHE A 527 -10.16 -29.17 3.53
C PHE A 527 -9.00 -29.86 2.81
N SER A 528 -7.78 -29.76 3.34
CA SER A 528 -6.59 -30.40 2.77
C SER A 528 -6.77 -31.92 2.65
N LEU A 529 -7.35 -32.56 3.67
CA LEU A 529 -7.71 -33.99 3.61
C LEU A 529 -8.74 -34.29 2.52
N SER A 530 -9.71 -33.40 2.31
CA SER A 530 -10.71 -33.55 1.25
C SER A 530 -10.11 -33.36 -0.14
N LEU A 531 -9.19 -32.40 -0.30
CA LEU A 531 -8.50 -32.13 -1.56
C LEU A 531 -7.58 -33.28 -1.95
N GLN A 532 -7.00 -34.01 -0.99
CA GLN A 532 -6.19 -35.22 -1.26
C GLN A 532 -6.98 -36.35 -1.92
N LEU A 533 -8.31 -36.37 -1.79
CA LEU A 533 -9.17 -37.34 -2.49
C LEU A 533 -9.38 -36.99 -3.97
N ILE A 534 -9.01 -35.78 -4.39
CA ILE A 534 -9.13 -35.32 -5.77
C ILE A 534 -7.87 -35.73 -6.54
N PRO A 535 -8.00 -36.35 -7.72
CA PRO A 535 -6.85 -36.72 -8.56
C PRO A 535 -6.26 -35.46 -9.21
N CYS A 536 -5.35 -34.80 -8.48
CA CYS A 536 -4.68 -33.58 -8.90
C CYS A 536 -3.49 -33.84 -9.84
N ASN A 537 -2.70 -34.87 -9.52
CA ASN A 537 -1.47 -35.23 -10.25
C ASN A 537 -1.72 -36.49 -11.09
N THR A 538 -2.50 -36.35 -12.16
CA THR A 538 -2.84 -37.45 -13.07
C THR A 538 -2.81 -36.98 -14.53
N SER A 539 -3.01 -37.92 -15.46
CA SER A 539 -3.11 -37.67 -16.89
C SER A 539 -4.10 -36.54 -17.23
N SER A 540 -3.89 -35.87 -18.37
CA SER A 540 -4.74 -34.76 -18.84
C SER A 540 -6.22 -35.13 -18.97
N THR A 541 -6.53 -36.41 -19.13
CA THR A 541 -7.91 -36.93 -19.24
C THR A 541 -8.57 -37.23 -17.90
N ALA A 542 -7.81 -37.30 -16.80
CA ALA A 542 -8.31 -37.67 -15.47
C ALA A 542 -8.22 -36.53 -14.44
N ARG A 543 -7.55 -35.42 -14.79
CA ARG A 543 -7.50 -34.22 -13.94
C ARG A 543 -8.83 -33.50 -13.97
N TYR A 544 -9.18 -32.84 -12.87
CA TYR A 544 -10.46 -32.13 -12.75
C TYR A 544 -10.55 -30.86 -13.60
N SER A 545 -9.41 -30.28 -13.98
CA SER A 545 -9.32 -29.07 -14.80
C SER A 545 -8.06 -29.08 -15.67
N LEU A 546 -8.15 -28.49 -16.87
CA LEU A 546 -7.01 -28.27 -17.77
C LEU A 546 -6.28 -26.94 -17.50
N SER A 547 -6.95 -25.99 -16.84
CA SER A 547 -6.44 -24.63 -16.60
C SER A 547 -6.15 -24.33 -15.13
N LYS A 548 -6.58 -25.19 -14.22
CA LYS A 548 -6.42 -25.03 -12.77
C LYS A 548 -5.81 -26.27 -12.15
N THR A 549 -4.94 -26.03 -11.18
CA THR A 549 -4.25 -27.07 -10.41
C THR A 549 -4.83 -27.18 -9.01
N CYS A 550 -4.47 -28.22 -8.26
CA CYS A 550 -4.88 -28.28 -6.86
C CYS A 550 -4.17 -27.23 -5.99
N ASP A 551 -3.02 -26.71 -6.43
CA ASP A 551 -2.36 -25.59 -5.77
C ASP A 551 -3.15 -24.29 -5.97
N ASP A 552 -3.78 -24.10 -7.14
CA ASP A 552 -4.70 -22.99 -7.34
C ASP A 552 -5.94 -23.09 -6.45
N CYS A 553 -6.55 -24.28 -6.36
CA CYS A 553 -7.69 -24.52 -5.49
C CYS A 553 -7.32 -24.31 -4.01
N SER A 554 -6.16 -24.83 -3.59
CA SER A 554 -5.71 -24.74 -2.20
C SER A 554 -5.38 -23.31 -1.79
N ARG A 555 -4.75 -22.54 -2.70
CA ARG A 555 -4.51 -21.10 -2.54
C ARG A 555 -5.81 -20.30 -2.49
N ALA A 556 -6.73 -20.50 -3.44
CA ALA A 556 -8.01 -19.80 -3.47
C ALA A 556 -8.86 -20.10 -2.22
N TYR A 557 -8.87 -21.36 -1.76
CA TYR A 557 -9.54 -21.73 -0.51
C TYR A 557 -8.87 -21.09 0.71
N LYS A 558 -7.55 -21.06 0.78
CA LYS A 558 -6.82 -20.41 1.87
C LYS A 558 -7.11 -18.91 1.94
N GLU A 559 -7.07 -18.21 0.79
CA GLU A 559 -7.35 -16.77 0.72
C GLU A 559 -8.79 -16.45 1.11
N TRP A 560 -9.75 -17.21 0.58
CA TRP A 560 -11.16 -17.09 0.97
C TRP A 560 -11.35 -17.38 2.46
N LEU A 561 -10.78 -18.48 2.97
CA LEU A 561 -10.90 -18.91 4.36
C LEU A 561 -10.38 -17.83 5.31
N CYS A 562 -9.15 -17.35 5.09
CA CYS A 562 -8.56 -16.31 5.91
C CYS A 562 -9.42 -15.02 5.92
N ALA A 563 -9.98 -14.62 4.78
CA ALA A 563 -10.84 -13.45 4.70
C ALA A 563 -12.18 -13.63 5.45
N VAL A 564 -12.77 -14.83 5.43
CA VAL A 564 -14.04 -15.11 6.13
C VAL A 564 -13.87 -15.52 7.59
N THR A 565 -12.71 -15.99 8.03
CA THR A 565 -12.49 -16.34 9.44
C THR A 565 -11.91 -15.19 10.24
N ILE A 566 -11.19 -14.27 9.57
CA ILE A 566 -10.54 -13.11 10.17
C ILE A 566 -11.19 -11.84 9.62
N PRO A 567 -12.33 -11.39 10.17
CA PRO A 567 -13.03 -10.22 9.67
C PRO A 567 -12.20 -8.96 9.84
N ARG A 568 -12.28 -8.06 8.87
CA ARG A 568 -11.63 -6.76 8.93
C ARG A 568 -12.53 -5.76 9.68
N CYS A 569 -12.02 -5.24 10.78
CA CYS A 569 -12.73 -4.46 11.78
C CYS A 569 -12.61 -2.96 11.53
N GLU A 570 -13.70 -2.25 11.77
CA GLU A 570 -13.82 -0.81 11.72
C GLU A 570 -14.65 -0.30 12.90
N ASP A 571 -14.40 0.96 13.30
CA ASP A 571 -15.15 1.59 14.41
C ASP A 571 -16.65 1.59 14.10
N PHE A 572 -17.47 1.41 15.14
CA PHE A 572 -18.92 1.40 14.97
C PHE A 572 -19.42 2.79 14.51
N SER A 573 -18.72 3.84 14.93
CA SER A 573 -18.97 5.24 14.59
C SER A 573 -18.78 5.57 13.10
N SER A 574 -18.06 4.74 12.35
CA SER A 574 -17.78 4.97 10.92
C SER A 574 -19.06 5.11 10.11
N THR A 575 -19.15 6.14 9.25
CA THR A 575 -20.37 6.44 8.46
C THR A 575 -20.35 5.80 7.06
N LEU A 576 -19.33 4.99 6.76
CA LEU A 576 -19.16 4.38 5.44
C LEU A 576 -20.30 3.38 5.14
N PRO A 577 -21.01 3.52 4.01
CA PRO A 577 -22.27 2.81 3.76
C PRO A 577 -22.09 1.33 3.37
N TYR A 578 -20.88 0.89 3.06
CA TYR A 578 -20.55 -0.48 2.66
C TYR A 578 -20.06 -1.36 3.83
N LEU A 579 -20.00 -0.80 5.04
CA LEU A 579 -19.63 -1.54 6.24
C LEU A 579 -20.85 -2.25 6.82
N GLN A 580 -20.64 -3.50 7.23
CA GLN A 580 -21.67 -4.29 7.89
C GLN A 580 -21.56 -4.13 9.39
N SER A 581 -22.60 -3.59 10.04
CA SER A 581 -22.68 -3.59 11.50
C SER A 581 -22.69 -5.02 12.03
N ARG A 582 -21.94 -5.31 13.10
CA ARG A 582 -21.84 -6.62 13.74
C ARG A 582 -21.96 -6.49 15.26
N ASN A 583 -22.43 -7.57 15.88
CA ASN A 583 -22.50 -7.74 17.32
C ASN A 583 -23.20 -6.58 18.06
N VAL A 584 -24.28 -6.04 17.47
CA VAL A 584 -24.93 -4.79 17.94
C VAL A 584 -25.65 -4.92 19.28
N ALA A 585 -25.96 -6.13 19.74
CA ALA A 585 -26.63 -6.35 21.03
C ALA A 585 -25.66 -6.46 22.22
N GLN A 586 -24.35 -6.40 21.99
CA GLN A 586 -23.36 -6.41 23.07
C GLN A 586 -23.07 -4.99 23.57
N ALA A 587 -22.53 -4.89 24.77
CA ALA A 587 -22.04 -3.63 25.31
C ALA A 587 -20.71 -3.23 24.66
N PHE A 588 -20.47 -1.92 24.55
CA PHE A 588 -19.18 -1.38 24.16
C PHE A 588 -18.13 -1.70 25.23
N ILE A 589 -16.95 -2.12 24.78
CA ILE A 589 -15.83 -2.47 25.69
C ILE A 589 -15.32 -1.27 26.49
N ALA A 590 -15.46 -0.05 25.97
CA ALA A 590 -14.85 1.13 26.56
C ALA A 590 -15.58 1.64 27.80
N ASN A 591 -16.89 1.38 27.91
CA ASN A 591 -17.75 1.99 28.93
C ASN A 591 -18.94 1.12 29.39
N ASP A 592 -19.00 -0.14 28.97
CA ASP A 592 -20.11 -1.08 29.24
C ASP A 592 -21.51 -0.56 28.85
N SER A 593 -21.58 0.46 27.98
CA SER A 593 -22.84 1.00 27.48
C SER A 593 -23.37 0.17 26.32
N PHE A 594 -24.68 0.13 26.15
CA PHE A 594 -25.34 -0.47 24.99
C PHE A 594 -25.71 0.60 23.96
N LEU A 595 -25.88 0.18 22.72
CA LEU A 595 -26.49 1.04 21.70
C LEU A 595 -27.88 1.51 22.17
N PRO A 596 -28.26 2.77 21.91
CA PRO A 596 -29.59 3.25 22.23
C PRO A 596 -30.65 2.38 21.55
N GLU A 597 -31.74 2.09 22.26
CA GLU A 597 -32.86 1.29 21.75
C GLU A 597 -33.39 1.84 20.41
N ALA A 598 -33.40 3.17 20.26
CA ALA A 598 -33.80 3.83 19.02
C ALA A 598 -32.91 3.46 17.81
N VAL A 599 -31.62 3.14 18.01
CA VAL A 599 -30.70 2.66 16.95
C VAL A 599 -30.97 1.19 16.65
N LEU A 600 -31.15 0.37 17.68
CA LEU A 600 -31.49 -1.05 17.53
C LEU A 600 -32.84 -1.25 16.82
N GLN A 601 -33.76 -0.30 16.97
CA GLN A 601 -35.07 -0.26 16.34
C GLN A 601 -35.09 0.30 14.91
N GLN A 602 -33.95 0.73 14.37
CA GLN A 602 -33.89 1.23 12.99
C GLN A 602 -34.12 0.09 11.99
N ASN A 603 -34.86 0.40 10.92
CA ASN A 603 -34.99 -0.49 9.78
C ASN A 603 -33.60 -0.73 9.16
N HIS A 604 -33.23 -1.99 9.02
CA HIS A 604 -31.98 -2.43 8.44
C HIS A 604 -32.27 -3.50 7.39
N ASN A 605 -31.81 -3.28 6.16
CA ASN A 605 -31.90 -4.28 5.11
C ASN A 605 -30.49 -4.75 4.74
N PRO A 606 -30.02 -5.89 5.27
CA PRO A 606 -28.71 -6.44 4.91
C PRO A 606 -28.71 -7.06 3.50
N MET A 607 -29.87 -7.19 2.83
CA MET A 607 -30.06 -7.88 1.56
C MET A 607 -30.82 -7.00 0.58
N TRP A 608 -30.15 -5.95 0.08
CA TRP A 608 -30.79 -4.92 -0.76
C TRP A 608 -31.31 -5.43 -2.11
N ASN A 609 -30.80 -6.56 -2.64
CA ASN A 609 -31.33 -7.22 -3.84
C ASN A 609 -32.41 -8.28 -3.55
N ALA A 610 -32.85 -8.42 -2.30
CA ALA A 610 -33.90 -9.38 -1.98
C ALA A 610 -35.18 -9.05 -2.76
N PRO A 611 -35.95 -10.06 -3.21
CA PRO A 611 -37.21 -9.83 -3.92
C PRO A 611 -38.13 -8.89 -3.12
N SER A 612 -38.83 -7.98 -3.80
CA SER A 612 -39.68 -6.96 -3.17
C SER A 612 -40.83 -7.52 -2.31
N LEU A 613 -41.18 -8.80 -2.49
CA LEU A 613 -42.17 -9.52 -1.69
C LEU A 613 -41.56 -10.26 -0.49
N SER A 614 -40.26 -10.15 -0.27
CA SER A 614 -39.58 -10.72 0.89
C SER A 614 -39.66 -9.75 2.08
N TRP A 615 -39.80 -10.28 3.29
CA TRP A 615 -39.71 -9.51 4.54
C TRP A 615 -38.28 -9.06 4.86
N ALA A 616 -37.33 -9.18 3.91
CA ALA A 616 -35.94 -8.82 4.08
C ALA A 616 -35.73 -7.32 4.35
N SER A 617 -36.61 -6.46 3.81
CA SER A 617 -36.53 -5.00 4.02
C SER A 617 -37.22 -4.51 5.30
N GLN A 618 -37.90 -5.39 6.04
CA GLN A 618 -38.66 -5.06 7.26
C GLN A 618 -37.94 -5.56 8.53
N GLN A 619 -36.63 -5.79 8.45
CA GLN A 619 -35.86 -6.23 9.59
C GLN A 619 -35.38 -5.02 10.40
N VAL A 620 -35.26 -5.26 11.70
CA VAL A 620 -34.79 -4.27 12.67
C VAL A 620 -33.34 -4.58 13.00
N LEU A 621 -32.48 -3.56 13.14
CA LEU A 621 -31.04 -3.75 13.28
C LEU A 621 -30.67 -4.73 14.42
N GLY A 622 -31.24 -4.58 15.60
CA GLY A 622 -30.96 -5.47 16.74
C GLY A 622 -31.49 -6.90 16.56
N GLY A 623 -32.56 -7.07 15.77
CA GLY A 623 -33.18 -8.38 15.51
C GLY A 623 -32.60 -9.12 14.29
N THR A 624 -31.75 -8.47 13.51
CA THR A 624 -31.21 -9.03 12.28
C THR A 624 -30.00 -9.92 12.58
N PHE A 625 -30.04 -11.20 12.17
CA PHE A 625 -28.94 -12.14 12.39
C PHE A 625 -27.59 -11.61 11.86
N ALA A 626 -27.60 -10.99 10.67
CA ALA A 626 -26.41 -10.45 10.03
C ALA A 626 -25.76 -9.28 10.80
N SER A 627 -26.48 -8.60 11.70
CA SER A 627 -25.91 -7.52 12.51
C SER A 627 -25.81 -7.84 14.00
N ASN A 628 -26.61 -8.79 14.48
CA ASN A 628 -26.61 -9.19 15.88
C ASN A 628 -25.44 -10.13 16.24
N GLN A 629 -24.84 -10.80 15.27
CA GLN A 629 -23.71 -11.70 15.48
C GLN A 629 -22.51 -11.29 14.64
N SER A 630 -21.32 -11.62 15.12
CA SER A 630 -20.13 -11.63 14.28
C SER A 630 -20.21 -12.73 13.24
N ARG A 631 -19.35 -12.67 12.22
CA ARG A 631 -19.25 -13.72 11.20
C ARG A 631 -18.94 -15.11 11.80
N ASN A 632 -18.24 -15.15 12.92
CA ASN A 632 -17.89 -16.35 13.66
C ASN A 632 -18.37 -16.23 15.11
N SER A 633 -19.11 -17.23 15.58
CA SER A 633 -19.64 -17.32 16.94
C SER A 633 -18.56 -17.26 18.02
N ARG A 634 -17.34 -17.72 17.71
CA ARG A 634 -16.18 -17.63 18.63
C ARG A 634 -15.74 -16.19 18.91
N ILE A 635 -15.96 -15.26 17.97
CA ILE A 635 -15.66 -13.84 18.18
C ILE A 635 -16.61 -13.29 19.24
N ASP A 636 -17.89 -13.63 19.18
CA ASP A 636 -18.89 -13.18 20.15
C ASP A 636 -18.69 -13.84 21.52
N GLY A 637 -18.29 -15.12 21.55
CA GLY A 637 -18.10 -15.88 22.78
C GLY A 637 -16.77 -15.66 23.51
N GLU A 638 -15.66 -15.53 22.78
CA GLU A 638 -14.29 -15.52 23.33
C GLU A 638 -13.67 -14.12 23.27
N VAL A 639 -13.75 -13.42 22.13
CA VAL A 639 -13.18 -12.08 21.98
C VAL A 639 -14.07 -11.04 22.67
N LYS A 640 -15.37 -11.08 22.43
CA LYS A 640 -16.36 -10.10 22.94
C LYS A 640 -15.95 -8.65 22.62
N PRO A 641 -15.86 -8.26 21.33
CA PRO A 641 -15.41 -6.93 20.92
C PRO A 641 -16.45 -5.81 21.15
N GLY A 642 -17.66 -6.14 21.61
CA GLY A 642 -18.80 -5.22 21.59
C GLY A 642 -19.29 -4.96 20.15
N PRO A 643 -20.11 -3.91 19.93
CA PRO A 643 -20.53 -3.50 18.59
C PRO A 643 -19.34 -2.99 17.77
N TYR A 644 -19.22 -3.43 16.52
CA TYR A 644 -18.22 -2.96 15.57
C TYR A 644 -18.78 -3.00 14.14
N LYS A 645 -18.01 -2.51 13.18
CA LYS A 645 -18.32 -2.60 11.76
C LYS A 645 -17.32 -3.49 11.05
N GLU A 646 -17.81 -4.35 10.15
CA GLU A 646 -16.99 -5.23 9.34
C GLU A 646 -16.89 -4.68 7.92
N LEU A 647 -15.66 -4.59 7.40
CA LEU A 647 -15.42 -4.48 5.97
C LEU A 647 -15.52 -5.89 5.36
N LEU A 648 -16.67 -6.19 4.75
CA LEU A 648 -16.99 -7.52 4.25
C LEU A 648 -15.94 -8.03 3.25
N PRO A 649 -15.59 -9.34 3.24
CA PRO A 649 -14.75 -9.94 2.22
C PRO A 649 -15.30 -9.69 0.81
N CYS A 650 -14.41 -9.53 -0.17
CA CYS A 650 -14.85 -9.34 -1.55
C CYS A 650 -15.56 -10.60 -2.10
N GLU A 651 -16.65 -10.41 -2.84
CA GLU A 651 -17.43 -11.52 -3.41
C GLU A 651 -16.63 -12.36 -4.40
N ASP A 652 -15.66 -11.73 -5.08
CA ASP A 652 -14.75 -12.39 -6.02
C ASP A 652 -13.87 -13.46 -5.36
N LEU A 653 -13.56 -13.38 -4.07
CA LEU A 653 -12.87 -14.44 -3.34
C LEU A 653 -13.70 -15.73 -3.33
N CYS A 654 -15.01 -15.62 -3.15
CA CYS A 654 -15.90 -16.76 -3.22
C CYS A 654 -15.98 -17.30 -4.66
N PHE A 655 -16.18 -16.42 -5.63
CA PHE A 655 -16.29 -16.86 -7.03
C PHE A 655 -14.98 -17.45 -7.55
N ASP A 656 -13.83 -16.94 -7.11
CA ASP A 656 -12.53 -17.50 -7.46
C ASP A 656 -12.28 -18.86 -6.82
N LEU A 657 -12.74 -19.07 -5.59
CA LEU A 657 -12.77 -20.39 -4.96
C LEU A 657 -13.59 -21.39 -5.79
N VAL A 658 -14.84 -21.04 -6.14
CA VAL A 658 -15.72 -21.90 -6.95
C VAL A 658 -15.12 -22.17 -8.33
N ARG A 659 -14.47 -21.18 -8.93
CA ARG A 659 -13.81 -21.30 -10.24
C ARG A 659 -12.54 -22.15 -10.18
N SER A 660 -11.78 -22.08 -9.09
CA SER A 660 -10.47 -22.71 -8.97
C SER A 660 -10.56 -24.13 -8.41
N CYS A 661 -11.65 -24.53 -7.75
CA CYS A 661 -11.79 -25.85 -7.14
C CYS A 661 -12.70 -26.81 -7.90
N PRO A 662 -12.51 -28.14 -7.74
CA PRO A 662 -13.39 -29.15 -8.31
C PRO A 662 -14.82 -29.04 -7.77
N SER A 663 -15.81 -29.20 -8.65
CA SER A 663 -17.24 -29.19 -8.27
C SER A 663 -17.63 -30.30 -7.28
N ALA A 664 -16.83 -31.38 -7.20
CA ALA A 664 -17.01 -32.45 -6.22
C ALA A 664 -16.90 -31.98 -4.76
N LEU A 665 -16.20 -30.87 -4.51
CA LEU A 665 -16.12 -30.25 -3.18
C LEU A 665 -17.37 -29.45 -2.82
N GLY A 666 -18.28 -29.20 -3.78
CA GLY A 666 -19.60 -28.61 -3.52
C GLY A 666 -19.59 -27.13 -3.14
N PHE A 667 -18.50 -26.39 -3.40
CA PHE A 667 -18.46 -24.96 -3.15
C PHE A 667 -19.48 -24.22 -4.02
N ALA A 668 -20.20 -23.29 -3.40
CA ALA A 668 -21.16 -22.42 -4.07
C ALA A 668 -21.22 -21.06 -3.37
N CYS A 669 -21.35 -19.99 -4.16
CA CYS A 669 -21.53 -18.65 -3.63
C CYS A 669 -23.02 -18.32 -3.46
N PRO A 670 -23.39 -17.54 -2.43
CA PRO A 670 -24.76 -17.05 -2.28
C PRO A 670 -25.21 -16.24 -3.51
N ALA A 671 -26.49 -16.34 -3.86
CA ALA A 671 -27.07 -15.52 -4.92
C ALA A 671 -27.40 -14.09 -4.41
N PRO A 672 -27.44 -13.09 -5.31
CA PRO A 672 -27.95 -11.77 -4.96
C PRO A 672 -29.35 -11.85 -4.33
N GLY A 673 -29.56 -11.12 -3.25
CA GLY A 673 -30.82 -11.15 -2.49
C GLY A 673 -31.04 -12.45 -1.73
N ARG A 674 -30.01 -13.31 -1.60
CA ARG A 674 -30.01 -14.58 -0.86
C ARG A 674 -28.79 -14.70 0.08
N GLY A 675 -28.33 -13.56 0.61
CA GLY A 675 -27.28 -13.49 1.62
C GLY A 675 -25.91 -13.05 1.09
N LEU A 676 -25.77 -12.87 -0.23
CA LEU A 676 -24.54 -12.37 -0.84
C LEU A 676 -24.17 -11.00 -0.26
N GLU A 677 -25.13 -10.08 -0.20
CA GLU A 677 -24.94 -8.69 0.26
C GLU A 677 -24.66 -8.58 1.77
N ALA A 678 -25.12 -9.56 2.55
CA ALA A 678 -24.89 -9.61 3.99
C ALA A 678 -23.53 -10.24 4.35
N GLY A 679 -22.98 -11.03 3.41
CA GLY A 679 -21.77 -11.82 3.61
C GLY A 679 -20.54 -11.28 2.86
N TYR A 680 -20.74 -10.57 1.75
CA TYR A 680 -19.69 -10.14 0.85
C TYR A 680 -19.89 -8.71 0.35
N GLY A 681 -18.78 -8.00 0.19
CA GLY A 681 -18.72 -6.70 -0.43
C GLY A 681 -18.30 -6.80 -1.90
N LYS A 682 -18.44 -5.69 -2.63
CA LYS A 682 -18.02 -5.59 -4.03
C LYS A 682 -16.84 -4.66 -4.16
N ARG A 683 -15.89 -5.02 -5.02
CA ARG A 683 -14.89 -4.08 -5.51
C ARG A 683 -15.58 -2.97 -6.30
N SER A 684 -15.05 -1.77 -6.24
CA SER A 684 -15.58 -0.61 -6.95
C SER A 684 -14.41 0.12 -7.59
N GLU A 685 -14.62 0.69 -8.77
CA GLU A 685 -13.64 1.50 -9.50
C GLU A 685 -13.36 2.88 -8.86
N GLY A 686 -13.82 3.10 -7.63
CA GLY A 686 -13.63 4.35 -6.89
C GLY A 686 -12.44 4.33 -5.93
N VAL A 687 -12.16 5.48 -5.31
CA VAL A 687 -11.10 5.62 -4.30
C VAL A 687 -11.49 4.90 -3.01
N GLY A 688 -10.60 4.04 -2.50
CA GLY A 688 -10.70 3.39 -1.19
C GLY A 688 -11.13 1.91 -1.21
N VAL A 689 -10.90 1.22 -0.09
CA VAL A 689 -11.23 -0.21 0.06
C VAL A 689 -12.70 -0.37 0.45
N ARG A 690 -13.50 -1.04 -0.39
CA ARG A 690 -14.93 -1.31 -0.13
C ARG A 690 -15.26 -2.74 0.27
N CYS A 691 -14.28 -3.63 0.14
CA CYS A 691 -14.37 -5.01 0.59
C CYS A 691 -12.96 -5.51 0.96
N SER A 692 -12.88 -6.45 1.88
CA SER A 692 -11.63 -7.00 2.39
C SER A 692 -11.06 -8.07 1.45
N PHE A 693 -9.77 -7.94 1.14
CA PHE A 693 -8.98 -8.93 0.41
C PHE A 693 -7.49 -8.79 0.77
N ALA A 694 -6.70 -9.81 0.45
CA ALA A 694 -5.26 -9.81 0.68
C ALA A 694 -4.56 -8.58 0.06
N GLY A 695 -3.86 -7.80 0.87
CA GLY A 695 -3.15 -6.59 0.42
C GLY A 695 -4.05 -5.44 -0.03
N ALA A 696 -5.31 -5.39 0.43
CA ALA A 696 -6.19 -4.24 0.22
C ALA A 696 -5.65 -2.99 0.94
N VAL A 697 -5.38 -1.95 0.17
CA VAL A 697 -4.84 -0.67 0.67
C VAL A 697 -5.77 0.50 0.37
N TYR A 698 -5.86 1.45 1.29
CA TYR A 698 -6.55 2.71 1.06
C TYR A 698 -5.70 3.62 0.18
N GLN A 699 -6.20 3.90 -1.02
CA GLN A 699 -5.61 4.93 -1.87
C GLN A 699 -5.92 6.30 -1.27
N VAL A 700 -4.87 7.09 -1.02
CA VAL A 700 -5.03 8.49 -0.63
C VAL A 700 -5.48 9.23 -1.88
N ALA A 701 -6.60 9.97 -1.79
CA ALA A 701 -7.03 10.87 -2.84
C ALA A 701 -5.98 11.97 -3.03
N GLY A 702 -5.02 11.77 -3.93
CA GLY A 702 -4.25 12.86 -4.49
C GLY A 702 -5.18 13.69 -5.37
N ALA A 703 -5.17 15.00 -5.17
CA ALA A 703 -5.95 15.95 -5.98
C ALA A 703 -5.85 15.56 -7.45
N GLY A 704 -7.01 15.24 -8.05
CA GLY A 704 -7.06 14.63 -9.37
C GLY A 704 -6.25 15.42 -10.37
N ARG A 705 -5.28 14.75 -11.02
CA ARG A 705 -4.73 15.21 -12.30
C ARG A 705 -5.93 15.21 -13.26
N VAL A 706 -6.57 16.37 -13.44
CA VAL A 706 -7.45 16.60 -14.58
C VAL A 706 -6.56 16.41 -15.79
N ARG A 707 -6.60 15.22 -16.40
CA ARG A 707 -6.12 15.01 -17.76
C ARG A 707 -6.99 15.92 -18.62
N VAL A 708 -6.51 17.13 -18.87
CA VAL A 708 -7.03 17.96 -19.96
C VAL A 708 -6.69 17.19 -21.22
N GLY A 709 -7.63 16.34 -21.65
CA GLY A 709 -7.49 15.59 -22.88
C GLY A 709 -7.20 16.56 -24.02
N TRP A 710 -6.38 16.14 -24.97
CA TRP A 710 -5.99 16.91 -26.16
C TRP A 710 -7.16 17.66 -26.83
N LYS A 711 -8.37 17.10 -26.76
CA LYS A 711 -9.62 17.72 -27.26
C LYS A 711 -9.98 19.04 -26.55
N GLY A 712 -9.66 19.22 -25.27
CA GLY A 712 -9.88 20.45 -24.51
C GLY A 712 -8.93 21.59 -24.89
N VAL A 713 -7.69 21.27 -25.27
CA VAL A 713 -6.71 22.26 -25.77
C VAL A 713 -7.11 22.74 -27.17
N VAL A 714 -7.60 21.84 -28.03
CA VAL A 714 -8.07 22.21 -29.38
C VAL A 714 -9.34 23.07 -29.32
N ALA A 715 -10.25 22.80 -28.40
CA ALA A 715 -11.45 23.63 -28.20
C ALA A 715 -11.12 25.03 -27.65
N GLY A 716 -10.15 25.13 -26.73
CA GLY A 716 -9.70 26.42 -26.17
C GLY A 716 -9.01 27.32 -27.20
N VAL A 717 -8.19 26.73 -28.08
CA VAL A 717 -7.51 27.47 -29.16
C VAL A 717 -8.50 27.90 -30.25
N ALA A 718 -9.51 27.08 -30.57
CA ALA A 718 -10.54 27.44 -31.55
C ALA A 718 -11.43 28.61 -31.08
N LEU A 719 -11.77 28.67 -29.79
CA LEU A 719 -12.53 29.78 -29.20
C LEU A 719 -11.73 31.07 -29.10
N ALA A 720 -10.43 30.99 -28.80
CA ALA A 720 -9.54 32.15 -28.78
C ALA A 720 -9.33 32.73 -30.20
N MET A 721 -9.24 31.88 -31.22
CA MET A 721 -9.11 32.32 -32.62
C MET A 721 -10.41 32.93 -33.16
N ALA A 722 -11.58 32.48 -32.68
CA ALA A 722 -12.87 33.07 -33.04
C ALA A 722 -13.07 34.47 -32.44
N TRP A 723 -12.47 34.76 -31.28
CA TRP A 723 -12.50 36.08 -30.64
C TRP A 723 -11.55 37.11 -31.26
N VAL A 724 -10.58 36.68 -32.09
CA VAL A 724 -9.67 37.58 -32.81
C VAL A 724 -10.21 37.95 -34.21
N MET A 725 -11.29 37.31 -34.66
CA MET A 725 -11.93 37.57 -35.95
C MET A 725 -13.30 38.27 -35.86
N VAL A 726 -13.65 38.82 -34.70
CA VAL A 726 -14.76 39.78 -34.49
C VAL A 726 -14.16 41.06 -33.94
#